data_AF-A0A925MIS6-F1
#
_entry.id   AF-A0A925MIS6-F1
#
_cell.length_a   1.000
_cell.length_b   1.000
_cell.length_c   1.000
_cell.angle_alpha   90.00
_cell.angle_beta   90.00
_cell.angle_gamma   90.00
#
_symmetry.space_group_name_H-M   'P 1'
#
loop_
_entity.id
_entity.type
_entity.pdbx_description
1 polymer ?
#
loop_
_entity_poly.entity_id
_entity_poly.type
_entity_poly.pdbx_seq_one_letter_code
_entity_poly.pdbx_strand_id
1 'polypeptide(L)'
;MKPTVKSDLLTKTLALGLLCLVALSITQTAYAQTTLWRVGLENGTRTEFDGALSTPAPTNYAVPSDWNTRTTFPEWAGISHGTWDAGRRVFDAAISYNLATVPAHGAEFQIKTINAGKFVPQLAVFSNGKLAGIINMIGTRHFNDPSAGTTEFGDLYRVYIPKEFLQTGTNTLRLKKLAQPYAANATDSLMASDNTAYLSFEYDYFKIVALASPATEPIHGRYINLNADTPRASGGFAVDDAEVAQKPKALRWLGTAYSGNLNRATFWRDVQGSMPRRLEYLQMLRDMNMQVILDYYSRLREPAQTDNQNDWTINAQGQLLPGPINDINSFFTQFGGLAQYYELSNEPCNPGANDSFLASKAVAAHISSIRPSHLKLVAPGYAFNNGAGFPHHWDFSVQNRRELEAHVQATNCHAYRDGYVEAFEAALNSYAPQNPAGYANGLPLEFVNTEHGVNDGMFHDFSEFGVNEKVAATFDRNIRGHIGFAHKFIVYAAGDGGGSFNLFDGTSPDSWTAHIDPTAGESTLRLTIFRQYALAYATHGKPLPFTFLNEADVTNKLAYFRAVDTSAIPALPGSGGKSDKILLNFVNFDKVAQTISVRVTMPQAGTYAGERFGAQNTYNAARSTVSLNATPTVDLTVTLAPRESVQYILRK
;
A
#
# COMPACT_ATOMS: atom_id res chain seq x y z
N MET A 1 72.91 22.13 -19.46
CA MET A 1 71.98 23.18 -19.02
C MET A 1 70.71 23.04 -19.84
N LYS A 2 69.55 22.97 -19.16
CA LYS A 2 68.17 22.62 -19.64
C LYS A 2 67.87 21.11 -19.78
N PRO A 3 66.94 20.57 -18.97
CA PRO A 3 66.60 19.15 -18.93
C PRO A 3 65.38 18.80 -19.79
N THR A 4 65.35 17.54 -20.15
CA THR A 4 64.32 16.74 -20.81
C THR A 4 63.07 16.59 -19.92
N VAL A 5 61.87 16.73 -20.50
CA VAL A 5 60.63 16.21 -19.90
C VAL A 5 60.06 15.14 -20.83
N LYS A 6 60.02 13.91 -20.30
CA LYS A 6 59.34 12.74 -20.84
C LYS A 6 57.84 12.83 -20.55
N SER A 7 57.07 12.24 -21.45
CA SER A 7 55.77 11.57 -21.28
C SER A 7 55.10 11.63 -19.90
N ASP A 8 53.92 12.24 -19.85
CA ASP A 8 52.83 11.83 -18.95
C ASP A 8 51.49 12.08 -19.65
N LEU A 9 51.03 11.05 -20.37
CA LEU A 9 49.72 10.99 -21.00
C LEU A 9 49.05 9.67 -20.62
N LEU A 10 48.92 9.39 -19.31
CA LEU A 10 48.23 8.18 -18.82
C LEU A 10 47.98 8.21 -17.30
N THR A 11 47.33 9.25 -16.75
CA THR A 11 46.80 9.17 -15.35
C THR A 11 45.78 10.25 -14.95
N LYS A 12 44.93 10.76 -15.84
CA LYS A 12 43.86 11.72 -15.44
C LYS A 12 42.50 11.52 -16.13
N THR A 13 42.10 10.26 -16.32
CA THR A 13 40.77 9.92 -16.88
C THR A 13 40.05 8.81 -16.10
N LEU A 14 40.23 8.78 -14.78
CA LEU A 14 39.60 7.80 -13.87
C LEU A 14 39.28 8.45 -12.52
N ALA A 15 38.52 9.55 -12.53
CA ALA A 15 38.01 10.16 -11.29
C ALA A 15 36.74 11.04 -11.49
N LEU A 16 36.03 10.91 -12.61
CA LEU A 16 34.80 11.68 -12.89
C LEU A 16 33.67 10.79 -13.43
N GLY A 17 33.50 9.62 -12.81
CA GLY A 17 32.48 8.65 -13.17
C GLY A 17 31.97 7.90 -11.94
N LEU A 18 31.66 8.62 -10.86
CA LEU A 18 30.99 8.05 -9.68
C LEU A 18 30.33 9.15 -8.82
N LEU A 19 29.54 10.03 -9.44
CA LEU A 19 28.70 10.97 -8.71
C LEU A 19 27.50 11.34 -9.57
N CYS A 20 26.32 10.87 -9.12
CA CYS A 20 24.94 11.21 -9.51
C CYS A 20 24.11 9.98 -9.88
N LEU A 21 23.90 9.12 -8.88
CA LEU A 21 22.70 8.28 -8.75
C LEU A 21 22.29 8.36 -7.27
N VAL A 22 21.92 9.56 -6.82
CA VAL A 22 21.10 9.69 -5.62
C VAL A 22 19.67 9.50 -6.10
N ALA A 23 19.26 8.23 -6.20
CA ALA A 23 17.86 7.92 -6.17
C ALA A 23 17.34 8.44 -4.83
N LEU A 24 16.48 9.46 -4.86
CA LEU A 24 15.56 9.76 -3.77
C LEU A 24 14.48 8.67 -3.76
N SER A 25 14.91 7.43 -3.55
CA SER A 25 14.14 6.51 -2.72
C SER A 25 14.04 7.19 -1.36
N ILE A 26 12.84 7.24 -0.79
CA ILE A 26 12.69 7.42 0.65
C ILE A 26 13.29 6.14 1.24
N THR A 27 14.62 6.03 1.29
CA THR A 27 15.29 5.16 2.22
C THR A 27 14.86 5.72 3.56
N GLN A 28 13.92 5.03 4.20
CA GLN A 28 13.75 5.15 5.62
C GLN A 28 15.14 5.06 6.21
N THR A 29 15.64 6.20 6.68
CA THR A 29 16.96 6.29 7.28
C THR A 29 17.02 5.19 8.32
N ALA A 30 17.92 4.24 8.14
CA ALA A 30 18.21 3.25 9.16
C ALA A 30 18.75 4.04 10.35
N TYR A 31 17.85 4.43 11.26
CA TYR A 31 18.22 4.97 12.55
C TYR A 31 19.13 3.94 13.21
N ALA A 32 20.12 4.39 13.99
CA ALA A 32 20.92 3.47 14.79
C ALA A 32 19.99 2.72 15.77
N GLN A 33 19.54 1.54 15.37
CA GLN A 33 18.56 0.74 16.10
C GLN A 33 19.30 -0.27 16.96
N THR A 34 19.01 -0.28 18.26
CA THR A 34 19.53 -1.31 19.16
C THR A 34 18.60 -2.51 19.10
N THR A 35 19.12 -3.67 18.69
CA THR A 35 18.34 -4.91 18.70
C THR A 35 18.09 -5.32 20.15
N LEU A 36 16.82 -5.45 20.54
CA LEU A 36 16.42 -5.93 21.85
C LEU A 36 16.51 -7.46 21.92
N TRP A 37 16.05 -8.11 20.84
CA TRP A 37 16.25 -9.53 20.61
C TRP A 37 16.00 -9.94 19.17
N ARG A 38 16.52 -11.10 18.77
CA ARG A 38 16.27 -11.78 17.51
C ARG A 38 16.17 -13.29 17.73
N VAL A 39 15.30 -13.96 16.99
CA VAL A 39 15.30 -15.42 16.80
C VAL A 39 15.28 -15.72 15.30
N GLY A 40 16.03 -16.73 14.88
CA GLY A 40 16.39 -16.93 13.47
C GLY A 40 17.63 -16.14 13.04
N LEU A 41 18.15 -16.47 11.88
CA LEU A 41 19.27 -15.78 11.24
C LEU A 41 18.77 -14.95 10.06
N GLU A 42 19.56 -13.98 9.63
CA GLU A 42 19.25 -13.20 8.42
C GLU A 42 20.02 -13.84 7.26
N ASN A 43 19.54 -14.99 6.80
CA ASN A 43 20.23 -15.80 5.79
C ASN A 43 19.30 -16.25 4.64
N GLY A 44 18.04 -15.82 4.67
CA GLY A 44 17.03 -16.17 3.67
C GLY A 44 16.55 -17.62 3.78
N THR A 45 16.74 -18.28 4.93
CA THR A 45 16.35 -19.67 5.14
C THR A 45 15.52 -19.80 6.40
N ARG A 46 14.78 -20.91 6.52
CA ARG A 46 13.99 -21.21 7.72
C ARG A 46 14.62 -22.30 8.59
N THR A 47 15.90 -22.62 8.37
CA THR A 47 16.54 -23.82 8.94
C THR A 47 16.53 -23.83 10.46
N GLU A 48 16.54 -22.66 11.10
CA GLU A 48 16.44 -22.52 12.56
C GLU A 48 15.06 -22.91 13.13
N PHE A 49 14.03 -22.94 12.27
CA PHE A 49 12.65 -23.26 12.62
C PHE A 49 12.24 -24.66 12.15
N ASP A 50 13.00 -25.26 11.22
CA ASP A 50 12.76 -26.62 10.73
C ASP A 50 12.90 -27.64 11.88
N GLY A 51 11.93 -28.56 12.00
CA GLY A 51 11.95 -29.57 13.05
C GLY A 51 10.67 -30.39 13.11
N ALA A 52 10.71 -31.47 13.90
CA ALA A 52 9.52 -32.26 14.16
C ALA A 52 8.51 -31.44 14.98
N LEU A 53 7.29 -31.35 14.47
CA LEU A 53 6.22 -30.59 15.09
C LEU A 53 5.73 -31.30 16.36
N SER A 54 5.90 -30.71 17.55
CA SER A 54 5.44 -31.31 18.81
C SER A 54 3.92 -31.35 18.90
N THR A 55 3.29 -32.39 19.46
CA THR A 55 1.81 -32.43 19.63
C THR A 55 1.47 -32.45 21.13
N PRO A 56 0.75 -31.45 21.68
CA PRO A 56 0.21 -30.25 21.01
C PRO A 56 1.30 -29.25 20.57
N ALA A 57 0.96 -28.36 19.64
CA ALA A 57 1.85 -27.31 19.17
C ALA A 57 2.21 -26.37 20.34
N PRO A 58 3.49 -25.97 20.51
CA PRO A 58 3.84 -25.01 21.54
C PRO A 58 3.22 -23.66 21.18
N THR A 59 2.58 -23.03 22.15
CA THR A 59 2.03 -21.68 22.00
C THR A 59 2.85 -20.66 22.78
N ASN A 60 3.78 -21.09 23.63
CA ASN A 60 4.64 -20.22 24.42
C ASN A 60 6.09 -20.45 24.04
N TYR A 61 6.78 -19.36 23.70
CA TYR A 61 8.18 -19.34 23.32
C TYR A 61 8.91 -18.33 24.18
N ALA A 62 10.14 -18.63 24.57
CA ALA A 62 11.01 -17.71 25.28
C ALA A 62 12.16 -17.29 24.37
N VAL A 63 12.49 -16.01 24.40
CA VAL A 63 13.73 -15.54 23.77
C VAL A 63 14.92 -15.98 24.64
N PRO A 64 15.90 -16.70 24.08
CA PRO A 64 17.10 -17.09 24.83
C PRO A 64 17.90 -15.87 25.26
N SER A 65 18.49 -15.89 26.45
CA SER A 65 19.30 -14.76 26.95
C SER A 65 20.56 -14.50 26.14
N ASP A 66 21.07 -15.52 25.45
CA ASP A 66 22.28 -15.53 24.63
C ASP A 66 21.97 -15.42 23.12
N TRP A 67 20.77 -14.96 22.75
CA TRP A 67 20.30 -14.82 21.37
C TRP A 67 21.28 -14.11 20.42
N ASN A 68 22.07 -13.17 20.95
CA ASN A 68 22.99 -12.33 20.18
C ASN A 68 24.25 -13.05 19.71
N THR A 69 24.60 -14.19 20.33
CA THR A 69 25.76 -15.02 19.97
C THR A 69 25.35 -16.36 19.35
N ARG A 70 24.06 -16.68 19.34
CA ARG A 70 23.55 -17.96 18.81
C ARG A 70 23.53 -18.00 17.29
N THR A 71 23.81 -19.19 16.77
CA THR A 71 23.64 -19.58 15.36
C THR A 71 22.55 -20.64 15.16
N THR A 72 21.94 -21.13 16.23
CA THR A 72 20.88 -22.15 16.21
C THR A 72 19.86 -21.89 17.31
N PHE A 73 18.59 -22.25 17.09
CA PHE A 73 17.48 -22.00 18.01
C PHE A 73 16.64 -23.28 18.24
N PRO A 74 17.19 -24.33 18.87
CA PRO A 74 16.51 -25.63 18.99
C PRO A 74 15.17 -25.55 19.73
N GLU A 75 15.01 -24.62 20.67
CA GLU A 75 13.72 -24.37 21.36
C GLU A 75 12.63 -23.75 20.46
N TRP A 76 13.00 -23.31 19.26
CA TRP A 76 12.08 -22.81 18.22
C TRP A 76 11.87 -23.82 17.09
N ALA A 77 12.54 -24.96 17.11
CA ALA A 77 12.38 -25.98 16.08
C ALA A 77 10.94 -26.55 16.10
N GLY A 78 10.32 -26.66 14.92
CA GLY A 78 8.94 -27.12 14.78
C GLY A 78 7.88 -26.09 15.16
N ILE A 79 8.23 -24.80 15.20
CA ILE A 79 7.23 -23.72 15.20
C ILE A 79 6.44 -23.76 13.88
N SER A 80 5.12 -23.54 13.94
CA SER A 80 4.24 -23.63 12.77
C SER A 80 4.60 -22.59 11.70
N HIS A 81 4.55 -22.97 10.43
CA HIS A 81 4.61 -22.06 9.27
C HIS A 81 3.21 -21.62 8.80
N GLY A 82 2.30 -21.47 9.76
CA GLY A 82 0.95 -21.00 9.48
C GLY A 82 0.18 -21.97 8.59
N THR A 83 0.18 -23.26 8.94
CA THR A 83 -0.70 -24.34 8.42
C THR A 83 -0.26 -25.12 7.16
N TRP A 84 1.02 -25.12 6.78
CA TRP A 84 1.57 -26.07 5.78
C TRP A 84 1.81 -27.48 6.36
N ASP A 85 1.90 -27.55 7.67
CA ASP A 85 2.30 -28.73 8.40
C ASP A 85 1.23 -29.82 8.41
N ALA A 86 1.64 -31.08 8.21
CA ALA A 86 0.81 -32.26 8.40
C ALA A 86 0.22 -32.24 9.82
N GLY A 87 -1.03 -31.77 9.94
CA GLY A 87 -1.68 -31.51 11.23
C GLY A 87 -2.47 -30.20 11.35
N ARG A 88 -2.51 -29.33 10.32
CA ARG A 88 -3.46 -28.18 10.22
C ARG A 88 -3.45 -27.24 11.45
N ARG A 89 -2.26 -26.81 11.89
CA ARG A 89 -2.07 -26.04 13.14
C ARG A 89 -2.19 -24.53 12.94
N VAL A 90 -3.14 -23.90 13.63
CA VAL A 90 -3.24 -22.44 13.72
C VAL A 90 -1.95 -21.88 14.33
N PHE A 91 -1.33 -20.89 13.68
CA PHE A 91 -0.16 -20.20 14.22
C PHE A 91 -0.60 -19.18 15.28
N ASP A 92 -0.26 -19.46 16.54
CA ASP A 92 -0.53 -18.60 17.68
C ASP A 92 0.64 -18.74 18.67
N ALA A 93 1.58 -17.80 18.60
CA ALA A 93 2.83 -17.84 19.35
C ALA A 93 2.91 -16.65 20.32
N ALA A 94 2.99 -16.93 21.61
CA ALA A 94 3.26 -15.97 22.67
C ALA A 94 4.76 -16.00 23.02
N ILE A 95 5.46 -14.94 22.65
CA ILE A 95 6.91 -14.79 22.78
C ILE A 95 7.22 -13.94 24.00
N SER A 96 7.85 -14.54 25.01
CA SER A 96 8.24 -13.87 26.25
C SER A 96 9.68 -13.35 26.17
N TYR A 97 9.88 -12.10 26.58
CA TYR A 97 11.19 -11.44 26.62
C TYR A 97 11.25 -10.42 27.76
N ASN A 98 12.47 -10.07 28.19
CA ASN A 98 12.68 -9.12 29.29
C ASN A 98 13.25 -7.80 28.77
N LEU A 99 12.78 -6.69 29.33
CA LEU A 99 13.34 -5.36 29.12
C LEU A 99 13.90 -4.82 30.44
N ALA A 100 15.19 -4.47 30.47
CA ALA A 100 15.77 -3.76 31.60
C ALA A 100 15.15 -2.35 31.77
N THR A 101 14.85 -1.71 30.64
CA THR A 101 14.18 -0.41 30.57
C THR A 101 13.29 -0.36 29.34
N VAL A 102 12.14 0.30 29.44
CA VAL A 102 11.29 0.58 28.26
C VAL A 102 12.00 1.59 27.33
N PRO A 103 12.16 1.28 26.03
CA PRO A 103 12.70 2.24 25.07
C PRO A 103 11.91 3.55 25.03
N ALA A 104 12.61 4.68 25.09
CA ALA A 104 11.99 6.01 25.21
C ALA A 104 11.02 6.38 24.06
N HIS A 105 11.22 5.78 22.89
CA HIS A 105 10.43 6.03 21.68
C HIS A 105 9.63 4.81 21.22
N GLY A 106 9.51 3.78 22.07
CA GLY A 106 8.90 2.50 21.69
C GLY A 106 9.86 1.60 20.92
N ALA A 107 9.29 0.57 20.31
CA ALA A 107 10.03 -0.46 19.60
C ALA A 107 9.42 -0.70 18.22
N GLU A 108 10.12 -1.45 17.40
CA GLU A 108 9.61 -1.97 16.13
C GLU A 108 9.80 -3.49 16.13
N PHE A 109 8.71 -4.21 15.92
CA PHE A 109 8.75 -5.63 15.60
C PHE A 109 8.98 -5.81 14.11
N GLN A 110 9.87 -6.73 13.76
CA GLN A 110 10.26 -7.05 12.40
C GLN A 110 10.10 -8.55 12.15
N ILE A 111 9.46 -8.88 11.03
CA ILE A 111 9.39 -10.23 10.49
C ILE A 111 9.88 -10.19 9.05
N LYS A 112 10.88 -11.00 8.74
CA LYS A 112 11.37 -11.19 7.38
C LYS A 112 10.73 -12.44 6.80
N THR A 113 9.93 -12.30 5.75
CA THR A 113 9.36 -13.46 5.06
C THR A 113 10.34 -14.00 4.02
N ILE A 114 10.30 -15.31 3.81
CA ILE A 114 10.98 -15.99 2.69
C ILE A 114 10.00 -16.07 1.52
N ASN A 115 8.80 -16.56 1.81
CA ASN A 115 7.68 -16.60 0.89
C ASN A 115 6.35 -16.67 1.64
N ALA A 116 5.24 -16.43 0.96
CA ALA A 116 3.90 -16.55 1.51
C ALA A 116 2.92 -17.06 0.45
N GLY A 117 1.73 -17.46 0.88
CA GLY A 117 0.65 -17.83 -0.03
C GLY A 117 0.16 -16.64 -0.85
N LYS A 118 -0.17 -16.88 -2.12
CA LYS A 118 -0.72 -15.85 -3.02
C LYS A 118 -2.08 -15.28 -2.59
N PHE A 119 -2.76 -15.95 -1.65
CA PHE A 119 -4.08 -15.55 -1.13
C PHE A 119 -4.05 -14.70 0.13
N VAL A 120 -2.87 -14.15 0.43
CA VAL A 120 -2.65 -13.07 1.39
C VAL A 120 -2.88 -13.46 2.86
N PRO A 121 -1.96 -14.23 3.48
CA PRO A 121 -1.96 -14.48 4.91
C PRO A 121 -1.96 -13.19 5.74
N GLN A 122 -2.61 -13.24 6.91
CA GLN A 122 -2.64 -12.14 7.86
C GLN A 122 -2.09 -12.56 9.22
N LEU A 123 -1.25 -11.71 9.81
CA LEU A 123 -0.67 -11.94 11.14
C LEU A 123 -0.94 -10.75 12.05
N ALA A 124 -1.74 -10.95 13.09
CA ALA A 124 -1.92 -9.97 14.16
C ALA A 124 -0.76 -10.04 15.16
N VAL A 125 -0.29 -8.86 15.56
CA VAL A 125 0.83 -8.63 16.47
C VAL A 125 0.30 -7.89 17.69
N PHE A 126 0.32 -8.56 18.83
CA PHE A 126 -0.09 -7.98 20.11
C PHE A 126 1.13 -7.79 21.00
N SER A 127 1.24 -6.63 21.66
CA SER A 127 2.22 -6.37 22.71
C SER A 127 1.51 -6.23 24.04
N ASN A 128 1.81 -7.11 24.99
CA ASN A 128 1.17 -7.16 26.31
C ASN A 128 -0.37 -7.10 26.21
N GLY A 129 -0.93 -7.92 25.31
CA GLY A 129 -2.38 -8.02 25.08
C GLY A 129 -2.98 -6.93 24.18
N LYS A 130 -2.27 -5.85 23.86
CA LYS A 130 -2.78 -4.74 23.04
C LYS A 130 -2.41 -4.95 21.57
N LEU A 131 -3.36 -4.78 20.64
CA LEU A 131 -3.10 -4.91 19.21
C LEU A 131 -2.17 -3.77 18.73
N ALA A 132 -0.92 -4.10 18.42
CA ALA A 132 0.05 -3.18 17.84
C ALA A 132 -0.07 -3.18 16.31
N GLY A 133 -0.30 -4.36 15.71
CA GLY A 133 -0.64 -4.37 14.31
C GLY A 133 -1.14 -5.63 13.65
N ILE A 134 -1.46 -5.56 12.34
CA ILE A 134 -1.85 -6.67 11.46
C ILE A 134 -0.98 -6.55 10.21
N ILE A 135 -0.27 -7.63 9.90
CA ILE A 135 0.60 -7.72 8.73
C ILE A 135 -0.15 -8.49 7.65
N ASN A 136 -0.28 -7.92 6.46
CA ASN A 136 -0.75 -8.63 5.27
C ASN A 136 0.48 -9.05 4.47
N MET A 137 0.66 -10.35 4.28
CA MET A 137 1.79 -10.92 3.55
C MET A 137 1.32 -11.43 2.20
N ILE A 138 2.14 -11.34 1.17
CA ILE A 138 1.88 -11.97 -0.13
C ILE A 138 3.14 -12.68 -0.60
N GLY A 139 2.97 -13.70 -1.43
CA GLY A 139 4.05 -14.43 -2.06
C GLY A 139 3.55 -15.27 -3.23
N THR A 140 4.42 -16.11 -3.76
CA THR A 140 4.18 -16.87 -5.01
C THR A 140 3.68 -18.29 -4.77
N ARG A 141 3.59 -18.74 -3.52
CA ARG A 141 3.26 -20.15 -3.22
C ARG A 141 1.80 -20.49 -3.49
N HIS A 142 1.61 -21.66 -4.10
CA HIS A 142 0.33 -22.32 -4.30
C HIS A 142 0.41 -23.80 -3.87
N PHE A 143 -0.53 -24.27 -3.05
CA PHE A 143 -0.44 -25.60 -2.41
C PHE A 143 -0.45 -26.78 -3.40
N ASN A 144 -1.18 -26.66 -4.51
CA ASN A 144 -1.39 -27.74 -5.46
C ASN A 144 -0.60 -27.59 -6.77
N ASP A 145 0.35 -26.66 -6.82
CA ASP A 145 1.14 -26.43 -8.02
C ASP A 145 2.63 -26.47 -7.68
N PRO A 146 3.29 -27.64 -7.81
CA PRO A 146 4.74 -27.75 -7.65
C PRO A 146 5.52 -26.99 -8.75
N SER A 147 4.85 -26.45 -9.77
CA SER A 147 5.42 -25.53 -10.76
C SER A 147 5.15 -24.05 -10.46
N ALA A 148 4.42 -23.72 -9.39
CA ALA A 148 4.18 -22.35 -8.96
C ALA A 148 5.50 -21.71 -8.48
N GLY A 149 6.12 -20.97 -9.41
CA GLY A 149 7.16 -19.98 -9.18
C GLY A 149 8.44 -20.52 -8.56
N THR A 150 9.45 -20.80 -9.38
CA THR A 150 10.85 -20.93 -8.89
C THR A 150 11.40 -19.64 -8.26
N THR A 151 10.65 -18.53 -8.35
CA THR A 151 11.01 -17.23 -7.80
C THR A 151 10.25 -16.99 -6.49
N GLU A 152 10.97 -17.00 -5.38
CA GLU A 152 10.43 -16.63 -4.07
C GLU A 152 10.34 -15.10 -3.91
N PHE A 153 9.36 -14.67 -3.13
CA PHE A 153 9.18 -13.27 -2.76
C PHE A 153 9.21 -13.11 -1.24
N GLY A 154 10.31 -12.55 -0.75
CA GLY A 154 10.48 -12.18 0.64
C GLY A 154 10.45 -10.68 0.84
N ASP A 155 9.70 -10.20 1.83
CA ASP A 155 9.73 -8.78 2.23
C ASP A 155 9.95 -8.66 3.74
N LEU A 156 10.44 -7.50 4.16
CA LEU A 156 10.56 -7.13 5.56
C LEU A 156 9.28 -6.40 5.97
N TYR A 157 8.48 -7.02 6.84
CA TYR A 157 7.32 -6.39 7.42
C TYR A 157 7.64 -5.88 8.81
N ARG A 158 7.10 -4.71 9.16
CA ARG A 158 7.41 -4.01 10.39
C ARG A 158 6.17 -3.53 11.10
N VAL A 159 6.16 -3.59 12.43
CA VAL A 159 5.07 -3.09 13.27
C VAL A 159 5.65 -2.18 14.34
N TYR A 160 5.22 -0.92 14.35
CA TYR A 160 5.52 0.00 15.44
C TYR A 160 4.79 -0.45 16.72
N ILE A 161 5.54 -0.58 17.81
CA ILE A 161 5.03 -0.87 19.14
C ILE A 161 5.23 0.38 20.01
N PRO A 162 4.14 1.10 20.37
CA PRO A 162 4.22 2.24 21.28
C PRO A 162 4.86 1.85 22.61
N LYS A 163 5.63 2.77 23.21
CA LYS A 163 6.24 2.52 24.53
C LYS A 163 5.19 2.22 25.60
N GLU A 164 3.98 2.76 25.46
CA GLU A 164 2.84 2.55 26.35
C GLU A 164 2.34 1.10 26.33
N PHE A 165 2.77 0.29 25.35
CA PHE A 165 2.44 -1.14 25.23
C PHE A 165 3.57 -2.04 25.77
N LEU A 166 4.63 -1.44 26.31
CA LEU A 166 5.81 -2.12 26.85
C LEU A 166 5.94 -1.84 28.35
N GLN A 167 6.64 -2.71 29.06
CA GLN A 167 6.93 -2.55 30.49
C GLN A 167 8.36 -2.99 30.83
N THR A 168 8.90 -2.52 31.95
CA THR A 168 10.13 -3.06 32.51
C THR A 168 9.89 -4.49 33.03
N GLY A 169 10.86 -5.38 32.86
CA GLY A 169 10.75 -6.80 33.19
C GLY A 169 10.10 -7.58 32.04
N THR A 170 9.26 -8.56 32.39
CA THR A 170 8.67 -9.50 31.43
C THR A 170 7.65 -8.81 30.52
N ASN A 171 7.79 -9.00 29.21
CA ASN A 171 6.84 -8.61 28.18
C ASN A 171 6.43 -9.84 27.37
N THR A 172 5.27 -9.77 26.74
CA THR A 172 4.78 -10.79 25.81
C THR A 172 4.42 -10.17 24.47
N LEU A 173 5.06 -10.67 23.40
CA LEU A 173 4.65 -10.42 22.02
C LEU A 173 3.85 -11.63 21.52
N ARG A 174 2.55 -11.48 21.27
CA ARG A 174 1.73 -12.56 20.70
C ARG A 174 1.55 -12.35 19.20
N LEU A 175 1.92 -13.35 18.41
CA LEU A 175 1.78 -13.41 16.97
C LEU A 175 0.66 -14.40 16.64
N LYS A 176 -0.45 -13.92 16.09
CA LYS A 176 -1.64 -14.74 15.81
C LYS A 176 -2.00 -14.66 14.33
N LYS A 177 -1.92 -15.79 13.62
CA LYS A 177 -2.47 -15.90 12.26
C LYS A 177 -3.98 -15.71 12.34
N LEU A 178 -4.52 -14.82 11.52
CA LEU A 178 -5.95 -14.58 11.46
C LEU A 178 -6.61 -15.58 10.50
N ALA A 179 -7.80 -16.04 10.88
CA ALA A 179 -8.68 -16.76 9.99
C ALA A 179 -9.25 -15.82 8.92
N GLN A 180 -9.79 -16.38 7.83
CA GLN A 180 -10.47 -15.59 6.81
C GLN A 180 -11.66 -14.81 7.42
N PRO A 181 -11.74 -13.49 7.20
CA PRO A 181 -12.79 -12.67 7.82
C PRO A 181 -14.20 -13.11 7.41
N TYR A 182 -14.40 -13.61 6.20
CA TYR A 182 -15.72 -13.89 5.59
C TYR A 182 -16.13 -15.37 5.57
N ALA A 183 -15.35 -16.24 6.21
CA ALA A 183 -15.59 -17.67 6.32
C ALA A 183 -16.99 -18.00 6.90
N ALA A 184 -17.68 -18.98 6.30
CA ALA A 184 -19.07 -19.32 6.59
C ALA A 184 -19.32 -19.88 7.99
N ASN A 185 -18.36 -20.63 8.52
CA ASN A 185 -18.40 -21.17 9.87
C ASN A 185 -17.45 -20.38 10.76
N ALA A 186 -18.00 -19.84 11.86
CA ALA A 186 -17.26 -19.02 12.84
C ALA A 186 -16.24 -19.82 13.66
N THR A 187 -16.33 -21.15 13.65
CA THR A 187 -15.27 -21.99 14.17
C THR A 187 -14.05 -21.86 13.28
N ASP A 188 -12.86 -21.79 13.87
CA ASP A 188 -11.57 -22.03 13.20
C ASP A 188 -11.53 -23.36 12.40
N SER A 189 -12.62 -24.12 12.30
CA SER A 189 -12.77 -25.37 11.55
C SER A 189 -12.74 -25.21 10.02
N LEU A 190 -12.80 -24.01 9.44
CA LEU A 190 -12.38 -23.82 8.04
C LEU A 190 -10.85 -23.87 7.90
N MET A 191 -10.12 -23.85 9.01
CA MET A 191 -8.73 -24.32 9.08
C MET A 191 -8.64 -25.86 9.11
N ALA A 192 -9.77 -26.59 9.09
CA ALA A 192 -9.80 -28.05 9.12
C ALA A 192 -10.00 -28.70 7.74
N SER A 193 -10.13 -27.95 6.65
CA SER A 193 -10.08 -28.47 5.27
C SER A 193 -8.82 -27.95 4.55
N ASP A 194 -8.52 -28.49 3.37
CA ASP A 194 -7.30 -28.27 2.59
C ASP A 194 -7.02 -26.79 2.18
N ASN A 195 -7.87 -25.85 2.61
CA ASN A 195 -7.73 -24.40 2.39
C ASN A 195 -6.68 -23.71 3.24
N THR A 196 -6.23 -24.37 4.31
CA THR A 196 -5.25 -23.83 5.25
C THR A 196 -3.94 -23.46 4.59
N ALA A 197 -3.50 -24.28 3.64
CA ALA A 197 -2.23 -24.09 2.97
C ALA A 197 -2.17 -22.83 2.11
N TYR A 198 -3.31 -22.34 1.60
CA TYR A 198 -3.38 -21.10 0.82
C TYR A 198 -3.00 -19.85 1.62
N LEU A 199 -3.01 -19.94 2.95
CA LEU A 199 -2.70 -18.85 3.87
C LEU A 199 -1.45 -19.14 4.72
N SER A 200 -0.55 -19.97 4.20
CA SER A 200 0.74 -20.26 4.82
C SER A 200 1.76 -19.15 4.55
N PHE A 201 2.76 -19.04 5.42
CA PHE A 201 3.88 -18.13 5.24
C PHE A 201 5.13 -18.70 5.91
N GLU A 202 6.27 -18.42 5.29
CA GLU A 202 7.59 -18.82 5.74
C GLU A 202 8.40 -17.58 6.09
N TYR A 203 9.26 -17.71 7.09
CA TYR A 203 9.99 -16.58 7.67
C TYR A 203 11.42 -16.97 8.00
N ASP A 204 12.30 -15.99 7.86
CA ASP A 204 13.75 -16.06 8.08
C ASP A 204 14.10 -15.71 9.53
N TYR A 205 13.49 -14.64 10.05
CA TYR A 205 13.66 -14.27 11.46
C TYR A 205 12.48 -13.47 12.02
N PHE A 206 12.42 -13.45 13.36
CA PHE A 206 11.66 -12.49 14.15
C PHE A 206 12.61 -11.62 14.97
N LYS A 207 12.36 -10.32 15.04
CA LYS A 207 13.24 -9.38 15.74
C LYS A 207 12.46 -8.24 16.35
N ILE A 208 12.89 -7.76 17.51
CA ILE A 208 12.48 -6.46 18.04
C ILE A 208 13.69 -5.54 18.14
N VAL A 209 13.51 -4.31 17.67
CA VAL A 209 14.49 -3.22 17.80
C VAL A 209 13.92 -2.08 18.62
N ALA A 210 14.75 -1.45 19.45
CA ALA A 210 14.43 -0.20 20.11
C ALA A 210 14.58 0.96 19.12
N LEU A 211 13.63 1.90 19.14
CA LEU A 211 13.72 3.11 18.35
C LEU A 211 14.62 4.14 19.03
N ALA A 212 15.66 4.58 18.34
CA ALA A 212 16.60 5.60 18.84
C ALA A 212 16.09 7.04 18.72
N SER A 213 15.00 7.26 17.98
CA SER A 213 14.30 8.53 17.84
C SER A 213 12.79 8.30 17.80
N PRO A 214 11.95 9.34 17.98
CA PRO A 214 10.52 9.21 17.77
C PRO A 214 10.21 8.58 16.41
N ALA A 215 9.25 7.65 16.38
CA ALA A 215 8.78 7.07 15.14
C ALA A 215 8.25 8.18 14.21
N THR A 216 8.65 8.13 12.94
CA THR A 216 8.12 9.06 11.92
C THR A 216 6.76 8.61 11.39
N GLU A 217 6.39 7.36 11.64
CA GLU A 217 5.20 6.70 11.12
C GLU A 217 4.82 5.51 12.02
N PRO A 218 3.53 5.29 12.35
CA PRO A 218 3.09 4.09 13.04
C PRO A 218 2.87 2.95 12.03
N ILE A 219 3.97 2.31 11.61
CA ILE A 219 3.95 1.30 10.55
C ILE A 219 3.23 0.03 11.01
N HIS A 220 2.45 -0.54 10.11
CA HIS A 220 1.54 -1.66 10.32
C HIS A 220 1.70 -2.67 9.18
N GLY A 221 2.82 -3.39 9.16
CA GLY A 221 3.24 -4.21 8.03
C GLY A 221 4.17 -3.45 7.08
N ARG A 222 3.61 -2.62 6.20
CA ARG A 222 4.36 -1.84 5.20
C ARG A 222 3.86 -0.39 5.15
N TYR A 223 4.72 0.53 4.71
CA TYR A 223 4.27 1.89 4.37
C TYR A 223 3.60 1.83 3.00
N ILE A 224 2.32 2.19 2.95
CA ILE A 224 1.52 2.18 1.71
C ILE A 224 0.77 3.49 1.58
N ASN A 225 0.49 3.92 0.35
CA ASN A 225 -0.50 4.96 0.10
C ASN A 225 -1.72 4.37 -0.61
N LEU A 226 -2.90 4.65 -0.09
CA LEU A 226 -4.16 4.14 -0.61
C LEU A 226 -5.10 5.29 -0.91
N ASN A 227 -5.79 5.21 -2.03
CA ASN A 227 -6.92 6.07 -2.31
C ASN A 227 -7.97 5.38 -3.19
N ALA A 228 -9.03 6.09 -3.52
CA ALA A 228 -9.99 5.68 -4.52
C ALA A 228 -10.22 6.82 -5.51
N ASP A 229 -10.42 6.50 -6.79
CA ASP A 229 -10.90 7.48 -7.75
C ASP A 229 -12.38 7.76 -7.47
N THR A 230 -12.75 9.03 -7.35
CA THR A 230 -14.05 9.43 -6.75
C THR A 230 -14.98 9.96 -7.83
N PRO A 231 -16.30 10.12 -7.57
CA PRO A 231 -17.24 10.62 -8.56
C PRO A 231 -16.73 11.89 -9.20
N ARG A 232 -16.78 11.94 -10.54
CA ARG A 232 -16.66 13.20 -11.26
C ARG A 232 -18.05 13.79 -11.34
N ALA A 233 -18.24 14.96 -10.74
CA ALA A 233 -19.57 15.56 -10.55
C ALA A 233 -20.41 15.67 -11.84
N SER A 234 -19.76 15.80 -13.00
CA SER A 234 -20.40 15.90 -14.32
C SER A 234 -20.25 14.65 -15.20
N GLY A 235 -19.80 13.53 -14.62
CA GLY A 235 -19.57 12.26 -15.31
C GLY A 235 -18.31 12.21 -16.17
N GLY A 236 -17.86 11.00 -16.50
CA GLY A 236 -16.72 10.77 -17.40
C GLY A 236 -15.40 11.28 -16.81
N PHE A 237 -14.64 12.06 -17.59
CA PHE A 237 -13.32 12.57 -17.20
C PHE A 237 -13.32 14.05 -16.78
N ALA A 238 -14.48 14.67 -16.51
CA ALA A 238 -14.58 16.10 -16.28
C ALA A 238 -13.78 16.60 -15.06
N VAL A 239 -13.18 17.79 -15.18
CA VAL A 239 -12.54 18.54 -14.09
C VAL A 239 -13.05 19.98 -14.12
N ASP A 240 -14.21 20.18 -13.49
CA ASP A 240 -14.96 21.43 -13.44
C ASP A 240 -15.07 21.97 -11.99
N ASP A 241 -15.85 23.03 -11.79
CA ASP A 241 -16.04 23.63 -10.47
C ASP A 241 -16.70 22.67 -9.47
N ALA A 242 -17.59 21.80 -9.96
CA ALA A 242 -18.27 20.84 -9.11
C ALA A 242 -17.28 19.75 -8.64
N GLU A 243 -16.42 19.24 -9.52
CA GLU A 243 -15.36 18.29 -9.16
C GLU A 243 -14.40 18.89 -8.12
N VAL A 244 -13.92 20.12 -8.35
CA VAL A 244 -13.03 20.82 -7.40
C VAL A 244 -13.70 20.99 -6.02
N ALA A 245 -15.01 21.25 -5.97
CA ALA A 245 -15.76 21.43 -4.73
C ALA A 245 -16.10 20.11 -4.02
N GLN A 246 -16.32 19.03 -4.76
CA GLN A 246 -16.79 17.75 -4.23
C GLN A 246 -15.64 16.82 -3.83
N LYS A 247 -14.53 16.80 -4.58
CA LYS A 247 -13.37 15.93 -4.32
C LYS A 247 -12.88 16.01 -2.88
N PRO A 248 -12.76 17.19 -2.23
CA PRO A 248 -12.38 17.26 -0.82
C PRO A 248 -13.30 16.50 0.12
N LYS A 249 -14.60 16.50 -0.15
CA LYS A 249 -15.59 15.82 0.68
C LYS A 249 -15.45 14.31 0.53
N ALA A 250 -15.26 13.82 -0.69
CA ALA A 250 -15.03 12.40 -0.96
C ALA A 250 -13.76 11.91 -0.26
N LEU A 251 -12.63 12.61 -0.42
CA LEU A 251 -11.35 12.22 0.19
C LEU A 251 -11.40 12.19 1.73
N ARG A 252 -12.16 13.10 2.37
CA ARG A 252 -12.39 13.07 3.83
C ARG A 252 -13.30 11.91 4.24
N TRP A 253 -14.34 11.61 3.47
CA TRP A 253 -15.21 10.47 3.75
C TRP A 253 -14.57 9.12 3.41
N LEU A 254 -13.58 9.07 2.53
CA LEU A 254 -12.78 7.87 2.30
C LEU A 254 -11.71 7.69 3.39
N GLY A 255 -11.36 8.77 4.10
CA GLY A 255 -10.35 8.77 5.16
C GLY A 255 -8.92 8.87 4.64
N THR A 256 -8.73 9.32 3.39
CA THR A 256 -7.44 9.36 2.70
C THR A 256 -6.81 10.76 2.64
N ALA A 257 -7.59 11.79 2.99
CA ALA A 257 -7.13 13.18 3.02
C ALA A 257 -5.97 13.42 4.00
N TYR A 258 -5.18 14.47 3.74
CA TYR A 258 -4.20 15.08 4.66
C TYR A 258 -2.94 14.26 4.97
N SER A 259 -2.87 13.02 4.52
CA SER A 259 -1.82 12.07 4.90
C SER A 259 -0.78 11.82 3.81
N GLY A 260 -0.79 12.54 2.69
CA GLY A 260 0.13 12.25 1.58
C GLY A 260 -0.30 11.08 0.71
N ASN A 261 -1.57 10.68 0.71
CA ASN A 261 -2.05 9.60 -0.16
C ASN A 261 -2.05 10.01 -1.64
N LEU A 262 -1.99 9.04 -2.54
CA LEU A 262 -1.92 9.27 -3.98
C LEU A 262 -3.31 9.47 -4.58
N ASN A 263 -3.50 10.51 -5.39
CA ASN A 263 -4.68 10.71 -6.21
C ASN A 263 -4.28 10.70 -7.68
N ARG A 264 -5.00 9.92 -8.49
CA ARG A 264 -4.84 9.92 -9.94
C ARG A 264 -5.62 11.08 -10.55
N ALA A 265 -4.94 11.84 -11.39
CA ALA A 265 -5.50 12.96 -12.12
C ALA A 265 -5.39 12.65 -13.62
N THR A 266 -6.41 11.93 -14.12
CA THR A 266 -6.53 11.56 -15.54
C THR A 266 -6.87 12.79 -16.37
N PHE A 267 -5.85 13.40 -16.98
CA PHE A 267 -5.92 14.61 -17.78
C PHE A 267 -5.76 14.34 -19.28
N TRP A 268 -6.29 13.22 -19.77
CA TRP A 268 -6.08 12.77 -21.15
C TRP A 268 -6.29 13.85 -22.22
N ARG A 269 -5.38 13.86 -23.18
CA ARG A 269 -5.27 14.89 -24.22
C ARG A 269 -6.54 15.03 -25.06
N ASP A 270 -7.22 13.94 -25.35
CA ASP A 270 -8.38 13.86 -26.25
C ASP A 270 -9.68 14.38 -25.62
N VAL A 271 -9.72 14.52 -24.30
CA VAL A 271 -10.89 15.02 -23.55
C VAL A 271 -10.62 16.31 -22.78
N GLN A 272 -9.52 17.02 -23.07
CA GLN A 272 -9.13 18.25 -22.35
C GLN A 272 -10.22 19.32 -22.29
N GLY A 273 -11.13 19.38 -23.28
CA GLY A 273 -12.24 20.33 -23.30
C GLY A 273 -13.20 20.19 -22.10
N SER A 274 -13.27 19.02 -21.47
CA SER A 274 -14.09 18.79 -20.27
C SER A 274 -13.34 19.08 -18.96
N MET A 275 -12.09 19.57 -19.04
CA MET A 275 -11.21 19.77 -17.89
C MET A 275 -10.73 21.23 -17.75
N PRO A 276 -11.64 22.22 -17.66
CA PRO A 276 -11.26 23.62 -17.58
C PRO A 276 -10.57 24.02 -16.27
N ARG A 277 -10.70 23.23 -15.19
CA ARG A 277 -10.22 23.58 -13.83
C ARG A 277 -9.03 22.74 -13.37
N ARG A 278 -8.21 22.23 -14.30
CA ARG A 278 -7.05 21.36 -14.01
C ARG A 278 -6.09 21.95 -12.98
N LEU A 279 -5.74 23.24 -13.11
CA LEU A 279 -4.81 23.89 -12.21
C LEU A 279 -5.38 23.98 -10.78
N GLU A 280 -6.62 24.44 -10.65
CA GLU A 280 -7.32 24.56 -9.37
C GLU A 280 -7.53 23.20 -8.72
N TYR A 281 -7.80 22.16 -9.51
CA TYR A 281 -7.89 20.79 -9.01
C TYR A 281 -6.57 20.31 -8.39
N LEU A 282 -5.44 20.52 -9.08
CA LEU A 282 -4.12 20.16 -8.55
C LEU A 282 -3.74 20.98 -7.30
N GLN A 283 -4.10 22.26 -7.26
CA GLN A 283 -3.89 23.10 -6.09
C GLN A 283 -4.74 22.67 -4.89
N MET A 284 -5.99 22.28 -5.13
CA MET A 284 -6.86 21.70 -4.10
C MET A 284 -6.26 20.40 -3.53
N LEU A 285 -5.76 19.51 -4.39
CA LEU A 285 -5.10 18.27 -3.95
C LEU A 285 -3.83 18.57 -3.14
N ARG A 286 -3.03 19.55 -3.56
CA ARG A 286 -1.86 20.04 -2.78
C ARG A 286 -2.28 20.51 -1.38
N ASP A 287 -3.34 21.32 -1.28
CA ASP A 287 -3.82 21.88 -0.01
C ASP A 287 -4.41 20.82 0.93
N MET A 288 -4.88 19.71 0.35
CA MET A 288 -5.26 18.50 1.07
C MET A 288 -4.10 17.56 1.37
N ASN A 289 -2.86 17.95 1.06
CA ASN A 289 -1.66 17.12 1.18
C ASN A 289 -1.83 15.76 0.49
N MET A 290 -2.33 15.76 -0.75
CA MET A 290 -2.44 14.57 -1.59
C MET A 290 -1.31 14.56 -2.61
N GLN A 291 -0.60 13.44 -2.72
CA GLN A 291 0.31 13.20 -3.85
C GLN A 291 -0.52 13.09 -5.13
N VAL A 292 0.02 13.54 -6.25
CA VAL A 292 -0.65 13.43 -7.56
C VAL A 292 0.14 12.54 -8.51
N ILE A 293 -0.57 11.62 -9.17
CA ILE A 293 -0.13 10.97 -10.40
C ILE A 293 -0.93 11.53 -11.57
N LEU A 294 -0.22 12.17 -12.51
CA LEU A 294 -0.78 12.69 -13.74
C LEU A 294 -0.81 11.59 -14.80
N ASP A 295 -1.84 11.59 -15.63
CA ASP A 295 -1.88 10.83 -16.88
C ASP A 295 -2.41 11.77 -17.97
N TYR A 296 -1.71 11.88 -19.10
CA TYR A 296 -2.01 12.88 -20.14
C TYR A 296 -2.09 12.29 -21.54
N TYR A 297 -1.21 11.35 -21.87
CA TYR A 297 -0.92 10.99 -23.25
C TYR A 297 -1.18 9.51 -23.46
N SER A 298 -2.09 9.18 -24.38
CA SER A 298 -2.50 7.81 -24.73
C SER A 298 -2.68 7.70 -26.26
N ARG A 299 -2.98 6.50 -26.77
CA ARG A 299 -3.11 6.22 -28.22
C ARG A 299 -1.83 6.54 -28.97
N LEU A 300 -0.73 5.96 -28.52
CA LEU A 300 0.60 6.21 -29.07
C LEU A 300 0.76 5.45 -30.38
N ARG A 301 0.84 6.16 -31.52
CA ARG A 301 0.82 5.54 -32.85
C ARG A 301 2.13 5.68 -33.62
N GLU A 302 2.35 4.73 -34.52
CA GLU A 302 3.38 4.80 -35.56
C GLU A 302 2.78 4.62 -36.97
N PRO A 303 3.53 4.94 -38.05
CA PRO A 303 3.03 4.88 -39.43
C PRO A 303 2.44 3.54 -39.86
N ALA A 304 2.95 2.44 -39.29
CA ALA A 304 2.47 1.10 -39.62
C ALA A 304 1.06 0.79 -39.08
N GLN A 305 0.55 1.59 -38.14
CA GLN A 305 -0.74 1.34 -37.47
C GLN A 305 -1.91 2.12 -38.09
N THR A 306 -1.65 3.25 -38.75
CA THR A 306 -2.67 4.12 -39.35
C THR A 306 -2.08 4.95 -40.47
N ASP A 307 -2.84 5.22 -41.53
CA ASP A 307 -2.46 6.10 -42.64
C ASP A 307 -2.72 7.59 -42.34
N ASN A 308 -3.47 7.89 -41.28
CA ASN A 308 -3.71 9.26 -40.83
C ASN A 308 -2.48 9.82 -40.10
N GLN A 309 -1.66 10.60 -40.82
CA GLN A 309 -0.43 11.21 -40.29
C GLN A 309 -0.66 12.12 -39.07
N ASN A 310 -1.87 12.64 -38.87
CA ASN A 310 -2.20 13.47 -37.71
C ASN A 310 -2.31 12.65 -36.41
N ASP A 311 -2.48 11.33 -36.52
CA ASP A 311 -2.54 10.43 -35.37
C ASP A 311 -1.15 9.91 -34.98
N TRP A 312 -0.13 10.07 -35.85
CA TRP A 312 1.21 9.56 -35.61
C TRP A 312 1.86 10.26 -34.41
N THR A 313 2.51 9.47 -33.56
CA THR A 313 3.32 9.98 -32.45
C THR A 313 4.81 10.00 -32.81
N ILE A 314 5.24 9.02 -33.60
CA ILE A 314 6.61 8.89 -34.11
C ILE A 314 6.64 8.86 -35.64
N ASN A 315 7.79 9.21 -36.22
CA ASN A 315 8.06 8.99 -37.64
C ASN A 315 8.50 7.54 -37.93
N ALA A 316 8.73 7.21 -39.20
CA ALA A 316 9.17 5.88 -39.63
C ALA A 316 10.56 5.48 -39.10
N GLN A 317 11.33 6.42 -38.55
CA GLN A 317 12.63 6.20 -37.91
C GLN A 317 12.52 6.03 -36.39
N GLY A 318 11.30 6.01 -35.84
CA GLY A 318 11.04 5.86 -34.41
C GLY A 318 11.25 7.12 -33.57
N GLN A 319 11.40 8.29 -34.21
CA GLN A 319 11.61 9.56 -33.52
C GLN A 319 10.28 10.27 -33.27
N LEU A 320 10.11 10.89 -32.09
CA LEU A 320 8.93 11.69 -31.80
C LEU A 320 8.75 12.83 -32.80
N LEU A 321 7.51 13.06 -33.21
CA LEU A 321 7.15 14.18 -34.07
C LEU A 321 7.15 15.51 -33.28
N PRO A 322 7.35 16.67 -33.94
CA PRO A 322 7.37 17.97 -33.27
C PRO A 322 6.09 18.33 -32.51
N GLY A 323 4.93 17.92 -33.02
CA GLY A 323 3.62 18.15 -32.37
C GLY A 323 3.56 17.50 -30.98
N PRO A 324 3.73 16.17 -30.87
CA PRO A 324 3.86 15.46 -29.58
C PRO A 324 4.90 16.07 -28.64
N ILE A 325 6.09 16.44 -29.15
CA ILE A 325 7.14 17.08 -28.33
C ILE A 325 6.64 18.38 -27.70
N ASN A 326 6.07 19.27 -28.51
CA ASN A 326 5.60 20.57 -28.05
C ASN A 326 4.43 20.44 -27.06
N ASP A 327 3.52 19.52 -27.31
CA ASP A 327 2.36 19.25 -26.45
C ASP A 327 2.79 18.73 -25.07
N ILE A 328 3.67 17.72 -25.04
CA ILE A 328 4.23 17.17 -23.80
C ILE A 328 5.00 18.25 -23.02
N ASN A 329 5.85 19.04 -23.69
CA ASN A 329 6.61 20.12 -23.06
C ASN A 329 5.69 21.18 -22.43
N SER A 330 4.62 21.57 -23.15
CA SER A 330 3.62 22.51 -22.65
C SER A 330 2.91 21.98 -21.42
N PHE A 331 2.51 20.70 -21.43
CA PHE A 331 1.86 20.05 -20.31
C PHE A 331 2.73 20.05 -19.04
N PHE A 332 4.00 19.63 -19.15
CA PHE A 332 4.90 19.62 -17.99
C PHE A 332 5.26 21.01 -17.49
N THR A 333 5.34 22.01 -18.38
CA THR A 333 5.54 23.41 -18.00
C THR A 333 4.38 23.92 -17.15
N GLN A 334 3.15 23.55 -17.49
CA GLN A 334 1.94 24.00 -16.80
C GLN A 334 1.68 23.24 -15.49
N PHE A 335 1.83 21.91 -15.49
CA PHE A 335 1.34 21.06 -14.39
C PHE A 335 2.42 20.24 -13.68
N GLY A 336 3.60 20.06 -14.27
CA GLY A 336 4.65 19.19 -13.74
C GLY A 336 5.16 19.61 -12.35
N GLY A 337 5.09 20.91 -12.03
CA GLY A 337 5.44 21.44 -10.71
C GLY A 337 4.49 21.04 -9.58
N LEU A 338 3.28 20.55 -9.89
CA LEU A 338 2.27 20.22 -8.89
C LEU A 338 2.09 18.72 -8.64
N ALA A 339 2.76 17.87 -9.43
CA ALA A 339 2.64 16.42 -9.34
C ALA A 339 3.93 15.74 -8.88
N GLN A 340 3.77 14.56 -8.28
CA GLN A 340 4.88 13.72 -7.82
C GLN A 340 5.11 12.54 -8.76
N TYR A 341 4.10 12.14 -9.55
CA TYR A 341 4.18 11.03 -10.49
C TYR A 341 3.56 11.40 -11.83
N TYR A 342 4.03 10.75 -12.90
CA TYR A 342 3.39 10.75 -14.22
C TYR A 342 3.32 9.31 -14.72
N GLU A 343 2.11 8.84 -15.04
CA GLU A 343 1.84 7.57 -15.68
C GLU A 343 1.98 7.72 -17.20
N LEU A 344 2.74 6.83 -17.84
CA LEU A 344 3.10 6.97 -19.26
C LEU A 344 1.94 6.78 -20.24
N SER A 345 0.99 5.91 -19.91
CA SER A 345 -0.23 5.63 -20.67
C SER A 345 -1.14 4.73 -19.81
N ASN A 346 -2.37 4.55 -20.26
CA ASN A 346 -3.38 3.70 -19.63
C ASN A 346 -3.65 2.47 -20.51
N GLU A 347 -3.38 1.27 -19.99
CA GLU A 347 -3.73 -0.01 -20.62
C GLU A 347 -3.35 -0.07 -22.11
N PRO A 348 -2.05 0.02 -22.43
CA PRO A 348 -1.59 0.29 -23.80
C PRO A 348 -2.07 -0.74 -24.82
N CYS A 349 -2.23 -2.00 -24.41
CA CYS A 349 -2.73 -3.05 -25.30
C CYS A 349 -4.23 -3.32 -25.18
N ASN A 350 -5.00 -2.58 -24.38
CA ASN A 350 -6.46 -2.76 -24.35
C ASN A 350 -7.08 -2.33 -25.69
N PRO A 351 -8.16 -3.02 -26.14
CA PRO A 351 -8.90 -2.63 -27.33
C PRO A 351 -9.35 -1.16 -27.24
N GLY A 352 -8.87 -0.33 -28.16
CA GLY A 352 -9.18 1.11 -28.23
C GLY A 352 -7.99 2.01 -27.89
N ALA A 353 -7.09 1.57 -27.01
CA ALA A 353 -5.79 2.22 -26.83
C ALA A 353 -4.87 1.83 -28.00
N ASN A 354 -4.58 0.53 -28.15
CA ASN A 354 -3.76 -0.07 -29.21
C ASN A 354 -2.35 0.56 -29.36
N ASP A 355 -1.74 1.02 -28.27
CA ASP A 355 -0.47 1.76 -28.29
C ASP A 355 0.66 0.96 -28.95
N SER A 356 1.52 1.66 -29.70
CA SER A 356 2.80 1.14 -30.18
C SER A 356 3.82 1.10 -29.06
N PHE A 357 4.55 -0.01 -28.98
CA PHE A 357 5.72 -0.18 -28.12
C PHE A 357 6.79 0.88 -28.42
N LEU A 358 7.11 1.08 -29.70
CA LEU A 358 8.14 2.05 -30.10
C LEU A 358 7.74 3.48 -29.74
N ALA A 359 6.46 3.82 -29.95
CA ALA A 359 5.94 5.13 -29.57
C ALA A 359 5.95 5.32 -28.04
N SER A 360 5.52 4.30 -27.29
CA SER A 360 5.60 4.28 -25.81
C SER A 360 7.02 4.52 -25.31
N LYS A 361 8.01 3.81 -25.88
CA LYS A 361 9.43 3.94 -25.51
C LYS A 361 9.98 5.32 -25.86
N ALA A 362 9.64 5.87 -27.03
CA ALA A 362 10.08 7.20 -27.45
C ALA A 362 9.51 8.31 -26.55
N VAL A 363 8.21 8.22 -26.20
CA VAL A 363 7.57 9.13 -25.24
C VAL A 363 8.22 9.01 -23.86
N ALA A 364 8.46 7.79 -23.38
CA ALA A 364 9.13 7.56 -22.10
C ALA A 364 10.53 8.17 -22.04
N ALA A 365 11.34 7.97 -23.08
CA ALA A 365 12.68 8.55 -23.17
C ALA A 365 12.64 10.08 -23.16
N HIS A 366 11.73 10.69 -23.92
CA HIS A 366 11.57 12.15 -23.98
C HIS A 366 11.15 12.73 -22.62
N ILE A 367 10.08 12.20 -22.02
CA ILE A 367 9.59 12.64 -20.71
C ILE A 367 10.67 12.48 -19.65
N SER A 368 11.40 11.36 -19.65
CA SER A 368 12.49 11.13 -18.71
C SER A 368 13.58 12.20 -18.80
N SER A 369 13.81 12.78 -19.98
CA SER A 369 14.80 13.84 -20.22
C SER A 369 14.36 15.27 -19.83
N ILE A 370 13.05 15.54 -19.79
CA ILE A 370 12.52 16.89 -19.58
C ILE A 370 11.78 17.08 -18.25
N ARG A 371 11.32 15.98 -17.61
CA ARG A 371 10.47 16.05 -16.42
C ARG A 371 11.19 16.77 -15.28
N PRO A 372 10.46 17.49 -14.41
CA PRO A 372 11.04 18.02 -13.18
C PRO A 372 11.71 16.92 -12.35
N SER A 373 12.83 17.22 -11.70
CA SER A 373 13.65 16.23 -10.97
C SER A 373 12.93 15.56 -9.80
N HIS A 374 11.89 16.20 -9.25
CA HIS A 374 11.07 15.65 -8.16
C HIS A 374 9.99 14.67 -8.64
N LEU A 375 9.55 14.79 -9.89
CA LEU A 375 8.45 14.01 -10.45
C LEU A 375 8.99 12.65 -10.87
N LYS A 376 8.38 11.53 -10.48
CA LYS A 376 8.73 10.17 -10.90
C LYS A 376 7.92 9.73 -12.12
N LEU A 377 8.59 9.14 -13.11
CA LEU A 377 7.90 8.51 -14.23
C LEU A 377 7.47 7.09 -13.83
N VAL A 378 6.24 6.73 -14.16
CA VAL A 378 5.62 5.44 -13.86
C VAL A 378 5.33 4.73 -15.17
N ALA A 379 5.59 3.42 -15.21
CA ALA A 379 5.20 2.56 -16.33
C ALA A 379 3.70 2.70 -16.65
N PRO A 380 3.28 2.34 -17.88
CA PRO A 380 1.86 2.28 -18.19
C PRO A 380 1.10 1.39 -17.23
N GLY A 381 -0.16 1.71 -16.97
CA GLY A 381 -1.08 0.80 -16.28
C GLY A 381 -1.36 -0.42 -17.14
N TYR A 382 -0.51 -1.45 -17.09
CA TYR A 382 -0.71 -2.67 -17.88
C TYR A 382 -2.00 -3.38 -17.45
N ALA A 383 -2.81 -3.88 -18.40
CA ALA A 383 -4.05 -4.60 -18.09
C ALA A 383 -3.94 -6.11 -18.24
N PHE A 384 -2.85 -6.60 -18.84
CA PHE A 384 -2.63 -8.01 -19.19
C PHE A 384 -3.88 -8.75 -19.73
N ASN A 385 -4.59 -8.15 -20.68
CA ASN A 385 -5.76 -8.75 -21.35
C ASN A 385 -5.49 -8.98 -22.85
N ASN A 386 -6.33 -9.79 -23.54
CA ASN A 386 -6.31 -10.09 -24.99
C ASN A 386 -5.99 -8.85 -25.85
N GLY A 387 -4.70 -8.56 -26.08
CA GLY A 387 -4.32 -7.17 -26.31
C GLY A 387 -4.00 -6.81 -27.75
N ALA A 388 -4.49 -5.65 -28.18
CA ALA A 388 -4.45 -5.09 -29.52
C ALA A 388 -3.35 -4.02 -29.73
N GLY A 389 -2.35 -3.93 -28.84
CA GLY A 389 -1.19 -3.04 -29.02
C GLY A 389 -0.35 -3.39 -30.25
N PHE A 390 0.70 -2.60 -30.55
CA PHE A 390 1.60 -2.87 -31.68
C PHE A 390 3.08 -2.96 -31.27
N PRO A 391 3.78 -4.09 -31.51
CA PRO A 391 3.24 -5.35 -32.01
C PRO A 391 2.16 -5.90 -31.05
N HIS A 392 1.29 -6.76 -31.58
CA HIS A 392 0.17 -7.32 -30.82
C HIS A 392 0.64 -7.81 -29.45
N HIS A 393 -0.04 -7.34 -28.40
CA HIS A 393 0.21 -7.80 -27.03
C HIS A 393 1.63 -7.55 -26.49
N TRP A 394 2.29 -6.48 -26.93
CA TRP A 394 3.69 -6.23 -26.57
C TRP A 394 3.90 -6.05 -25.06
N ASP A 395 2.90 -5.60 -24.32
CA ASP A 395 2.96 -5.39 -22.87
C ASP A 395 3.04 -6.69 -22.07
N PHE A 396 2.74 -7.85 -22.66
CA PHE A 396 3.02 -9.17 -22.06
C PHE A 396 4.47 -9.61 -22.18
N SER A 397 5.22 -9.05 -23.11
CA SER A 397 6.64 -9.35 -23.28
C SER A 397 7.46 -8.75 -22.14
N VAL A 398 8.05 -9.63 -21.32
CA VAL A 398 9.01 -9.25 -20.27
C VAL A 398 10.15 -8.40 -20.83
N GLN A 399 10.64 -8.72 -22.04
CA GLN A 399 11.71 -7.95 -22.67
C GLN A 399 11.25 -6.53 -23.01
N ASN A 400 10.08 -6.37 -23.62
CA ASN A 400 9.56 -5.06 -24.00
C ASN A 400 9.29 -4.20 -22.76
N ARG A 401 8.67 -4.78 -21.72
CA ARG A 401 8.47 -4.08 -20.45
C ARG A 401 9.77 -3.59 -19.85
N ARG A 402 10.82 -4.45 -19.78
CA ARG A 402 12.15 -4.04 -19.30
C ARG A 402 12.74 -2.88 -20.09
N GLU A 403 12.64 -2.93 -21.41
CA GLU A 403 13.17 -1.88 -22.27
C GLU A 403 12.45 -0.53 -22.06
N LEU A 404 11.14 -0.56 -21.81
CA LEU A 404 10.39 0.64 -21.48
C LEU A 404 10.68 1.11 -20.04
N GLU A 405 10.70 0.19 -19.09
CA GLU A 405 10.90 0.48 -17.67
C GLU A 405 12.32 0.94 -17.34
N ALA A 406 13.28 0.72 -18.23
CA ALA A 406 14.60 1.36 -18.16
C ALA A 406 14.53 2.91 -18.16
N HIS A 407 13.41 3.49 -18.58
CA HIS A 407 13.18 4.94 -18.58
C HIS A 407 12.38 5.45 -17.38
N VAL A 408 11.78 4.57 -16.57
CA VAL A 408 10.85 4.90 -15.49
C VAL A 408 11.47 4.66 -14.09
N GLN A 409 10.77 5.09 -13.03
CA GLN A 409 11.21 4.90 -11.64
C GLN A 409 10.22 4.10 -10.80
N ALA A 410 9.03 3.81 -11.35
CA ALA A 410 8.04 2.94 -10.75
C ALA A 410 7.35 2.10 -11.82
N THR A 411 6.98 0.87 -11.46
CA THR A 411 6.17 -0.01 -12.29
C THR A 411 4.69 0.12 -11.93
N ASN A 412 3.83 -0.31 -12.84
CA ASN A 412 2.38 -0.26 -12.68
C ASN A 412 1.73 -1.44 -13.41
N CYS A 413 0.58 -1.88 -12.90
CA CYS A 413 -0.31 -2.83 -13.53
C CYS A 413 -1.68 -2.67 -12.88
N HIS A 414 -2.73 -2.65 -13.67
CA HIS A 414 -4.11 -2.68 -13.20
C HIS A 414 -4.47 -4.08 -12.70
N ALA A 415 -5.31 -4.15 -11.67
CA ALA A 415 -5.55 -5.40 -10.95
C ALA A 415 -6.99 -5.52 -10.45
N TYR A 416 -7.86 -6.12 -11.27
CA TYR A 416 -9.26 -6.33 -10.93
C TYR A 416 -9.51 -7.74 -10.36
N ARG A 417 -10.41 -7.88 -9.38
CA ARG A 417 -10.72 -9.17 -8.70
C ARG A 417 -9.48 -9.83 -8.09
N ASP A 418 -9.06 -10.98 -8.62
CA ASP A 418 -7.89 -11.76 -8.26
C ASP A 418 -6.64 -11.34 -9.04
N GLY A 419 -6.80 -10.44 -10.02
CA GLY A 419 -5.79 -9.78 -10.86
C GLY A 419 -4.58 -9.21 -10.12
N TYR A 420 -4.66 -9.02 -8.81
CA TYR A 420 -3.51 -8.60 -8.00
C TYR A 420 -2.41 -9.66 -7.98
N VAL A 421 -2.77 -10.95 -8.16
CA VAL A 421 -1.81 -12.05 -8.28
C VAL A 421 -1.04 -11.93 -9.59
N GLU A 422 -1.75 -11.76 -10.70
CA GLU A 422 -1.15 -11.58 -12.04
C GLU A 422 -0.29 -10.32 -12.10
N ALA A 423 -0.79 -9.21 -11.55
CA ALA A 423 -0.06 -7.95 -11.48
C ALA A 423 1.25 -8.09 -10.67
N PHE A 424 1.17 -8.77 -9.52
CA PHE A 424 2.32 -9.07 -8.67
C PHE A 424 3.32 -9.99 -9.39
N GLU A 425 2.87 -11.10 -9.94
CA GLU A 425 3.72 -12.07 -10.66
C GLU A 425 4.36 -11.45 -11.90
N ALA A 426 3.64 -10.62 -12.65
CA ALA A 426 4.18 -9.92 -13.80
C ALA A 426 5.29 -8.94 -13.41
N ALA A 427 5.13 -8.19 -12.31
CA ALA A 427 6.21 -7.36 -11.78
C ALA A 427 7.40 -8.22 -11.33
N LEU A 428 7.17 -9.29 -10.58
CA LEU A 428 8.25 -10.20 -10.16
C LEU A 428 9.03 -10.75 -11.35
N ASN A 429 8.33 -11.27 -12.37
CA ASN A 429 8.94 -11.85 -13.57
C ASN A 429 9.69 -10.81 -14.41
N SER A 430 9.20 -9.56 -14.42
CA SER A 430 9.86 -8.47 -15.13
C SER A 430 11.23 -8.17 -14.56
N TYR A 431 11.50 -8.44 -13.28
CA TYR A 431 12.82 -8.17 -12.68
C TYR A 431 13.59 -9.40 -12.17
N ALA A 432 13.01 -10.62 -12.20
CA ALA A 432 13.61 -11.83 -11.62
C ALA A 432 15.05 -12.15 -12.10
N PRO A 433 15.42 -11.96 -13.38
CA PRO A 433 16.79 -12.20 -13.88
C PRO A 433 17.85 -11.26 -13.29
N GLN A 434 17.46 -10.17 -12.62
CA GLN A 434 18.40 -9.29 -11.91
C GLN A 434 18.69 -9.80 -10.49
N ASN A 435 17.97 -10.83 -10.02
CA ASN A 435 18.11 -11.36 -8.67
C ASN A 435 17.83 -12.88 -8.61
N PRO A 436 18.77 -13.72 -9.07
CA PRO A 436 18.59 -15.19 -9.16
C PRO A 436 18.47 -15.88 -7.79
N ALA A 437 18.71 -15.18 -6.68
CA ALA A 437 18.55 -15.69 -5.31
C ALA A 437 17.17 -15.39 -4.69
N GLY A 438 16.22 -14.83 -5.46
CA GLY A 438 14.92 -14.36 -4.96
C GLY A 438 14.99 -12.95 -4.36
N TYR A 439 13.85 -12.27 -4.27
CA TYR A 439 13.83 -10.89 -3.76
C TYR A 439 14.11 -10.85 -2.27
N ALA A 440 15.31 -10.40 -1.90
CA ALA A 440 15.74 -10.34 -0.52
C ALA A 440 15.05 -9.23 0.28
N ASN A 441 14.33 -8.27 -0.34
CA ASN A 441 13.52 -7.22 0.32
C ASN A 441 12.56 -6.54 -0.68
N GLY A 442 11.45 -7.21 -1.02
CA GLY A 442 10.38 -6.61 -1.81
C GLY A 442 10.71 -6.43 -3.31
N LEU A 443 9.87 -5.67 -4.02
CA LEU A 443 10.05 -5.40 -5.44
C LEU A 443 11.20 -4.40 -5.69
N PRO A 444 11.95 -4.53 -6.81
CA PRO A 444 13.12 -3.69 -7.07
C PRO A 444 12.77 -2.28 -7.54
N LEU A 445 11.59 -2.10 -8.14
CA LEU A 445 10.99 -0.79 -8.38
C LEU A 445 9.78 -0.61 -7.47
N GLU A 446 9.52 0.66 -7.16
CA GLU A 446 8.27 1.06 -6.55
C GLU A 446 7.09 0.58 -7.42
N PHE A 447 6.10 -0.04 -6.80
CA PHE A 447 4.91 -0.55 -7.48
C PHE A 447 3.74 0.38 -7.19
N VAL A 448 3.25 1.04 -8.22
CA VAL A 448 2.12 1.97 -8.19
C VAL A 448 1.00 1.35 -9.02
N ASN A 449 -0.08 0.90 -8.38
CA ASN A 449 -1.28 0.47 -9.09
C ASN A 449 -2.24 1.66 -9.23
N THR A 450 -2.50 2.10 -10.45
CA THR A 450 -3.40 3.23 -10.71
C THR A 450 -4.87 2.82 -10.80
N GLU A 451 -5.16 1.54 -10.96
CA GLU A 451 -6.50 0.97 -10.99
C GLU A 451 -6.55 -0.45 -10.42
N HIS A 452 -7.34 -0.64 -9.36
CA HIS A 452 -7.75 -1.96 -8.89
C HIS A 452 -9.20 -1.92 -8.43
N GLY A 453 -9.86 -3.05 -8.29
CA GLY A 453 -11.23 -3.06 -7.77
C GLY A 453 -11.98 -4.35 -8.03
N VAL A 454 -13.24 -4.33 -7.59
CA VAL A 454 -14.18 -5.44 -7.79
C VAL A 454 -15.46 -4.88 -8.39
N ASN A 455 -15.98 -5.52 -9.45
CA ASN A 455 -17.24 -5.12 -10.07
C ASN A 455 -18.42 -5.91 -9.52
N ASP A 456 -19.62 -5.38 -9.73
CA ASP A 456 -20.88 -6.06 -9.41
C ASP A 456 -21.09 -7.27 -10.32
N GLY A 457 -21.58 -8.36 -9.72
CA GLY A 457 -22.13 -9.52 -10.43
C GLY A 457 -21.15 -10.39 -11.24
N MET A 458 -19.89 -10.00 -11.46
CA MET A 458 -18.91 -10.86 -12.15
C MET A 458 -17.77 -11.34 -11.24
N PHE A 459 -17.45 -10.60 -10.19
CA PHE A 459 -16.26 -10.86 -9.38
C PHE A 459 -16.63 -11.40 -7.99
N HIS A 460 -16.50 -12.72 -7.86
CA HIS A 460 -16.68 -13.44 -6.60
C HIS A 460 -15.35 -14.04 -6.13
N ASP A 461 -15.16 -14.10 -4.80
CA ASP A 461 -14.02 -14.80 -4.20
C ASP A 461 -14.07 -16.30 -4.51
N PHE A 462 -12.93 -16.96 -4.40
CA PHE A 462 -12.78 -18.36 -4.74
C PHE A 462 -13.70 -19.24 -3.88
N SER A 463 -14.40 -20.17 -4.53
CA SER A 463 -15.35 -21.08 -3.88
C SER A 463 -14.71 -21.93 -2.78
N GLU A 464 -13.43 -22.22 -2.98
CA GLU A 464 -12.53 -22.95 -2.12
C GLU A 464 -12.54 -22.34 -0.73
N PHE A 465 -12.54 -21.02 -0.57
CA PHE A 465 -12.50 -20.38 0.74
C PHE A 465 -13.77 -20.51 1.59
N GLY A 466 -14.87 -21.02 1.02
CA GLY A 466 -16.12 -21.24 1.76
C GLY A 466 -16.63 -19.96 2.44
N VAL A 467 -16.58 -18.84 1.73
CA VAL A 467 -17.03 -17.53 2.23
C VAL A 467 -18.52 -17.31 2.01
N ASN A 468 -19.18 -16.65 2.96
CA ASN A 468 -20.61 -16.30 2.88
C ASN A 468 -20.85 -14.97 2.15
N GLU A 469 -19.90 -14.05 2.21
CA GLU A 469 -19.95 -12.75 1.53
C GLU A 469 -18.82 -12.72 0.48
N LYS A 470 -19.08 -13.29 -0.70
CA LYS A 470 -18.12 -13.51 -1.77
C LYS A 470 -17.61 -12.22 -2.40
N VAL A 471 -18.47 -11.22 -2.57
CA VAL A 471 -18.10 -9.93 -3.19
C VAL A 471 -17.26 -9.10 -2.21
N ALA A 472 -17.72 -9.00 -0.96
CA ALA A 472 -16.97 -8.38 0.13
C ALA A 472 -15.60 -9.06 0.33
N ALA A 473 -15.56 -10.40 0.33
CA ALA A 473 -14.32 -11.15 0.51
C ALA A 473 -13.30 -10.93 -0.62
N THR A 474 -13.74 -10.90 -1.89
CA THR A 474 -12.79 -10.64 -2.98
C THR A 474 -12.28 -9.20 -2.97
N PHE A 475 -13.11 -8.22 -2.60
CA PHE A 475 -12.69 -6.83 -2.51
C PHE A 475 -11.69 -6.60 -1.39
N ASP A 476 -11.97 -7.18 -0.22
CA ASP A 476 -11.05 -7.22 0.91
C ASP A 476 -9.72 -7.90 0.56
N ARG A 477 -9.76 -9.07 -0.10
CA ARG A 477 -8.55 -9.79 -0.53
C ARG A 477 -7.73 -8.99 -1.53
N ASN A 478 -8.38 -8.33 -2.48
CA ASN A 478 -7.71 -7.47 -3.46
C ASN A 478 -6.98 -6.30 -2.77
N ILE A 479 -7.62 -5.60 -1.81
CA ILE A 479 -6.95 -4.55 -1.03
C ILE A 479 -5.77 -5.12 -0.23
N ARG A 480 -5.98 -6.22 0.51
CA ARG A 480 -4.91 -6.83 1.31
C ARG A 480 -3.73 -7.29 0.46
N GLY A 481 -3.99 -7.83 -0.73
CA GLY A 481 -2.96 -8.21 -1.68
C GLY A 481 -2.06 -7.03 -2.00
N HIS A 482 -2.65 -5.90 -2.38
CA HIS A 482 -1.90 -4.66 -2.63
C HIS A 482 -1.16 -4.14 -1.39
N ILE A 483 -1.75 -4.21 -0.18
CA ILE A 483 -1.01 -3.87 1.06
C ILE A 483 0.26 -4.74 1.20
N GLY A 484 0.18 -6.01 0.79
CA GLY A 484 1.28 -6.98 0.86
C GLY A 484 2.49 -6.65 -0.02
N PHE A 485 2.32 -6.09 -1.23
CA PHE A 485 3.45 -5.82 -2.15
C PHE A 485 3.50 -4.42 -2.77
N ALA A 486 2.37 -3.76 -2.97
CA ALA A 486 2.32 -2.46 -3.63
C ALA A 486 2.81 -1.34 -2.68
N HIS A 487 3.30 -0.25 -3.26
CA HIS A 487 3.68 0.94 -2.50
C HIS A 487 2.55 1.97 -2.52
N LYS A 488 1.84 2.05 -3.65
CA LYS A 488 0.70 2.94 -3.85
C LYS A 488 -0.35 2.22 -4.67
N PHE A 489 -1.63 2.36 -4.32
CA PHE A 489 -2.71 1.74 -5.06
C PHE A 489 -4.01 2.54 -4.96
N ILE A 490 -4.79 2.53 -6.04
CA ILE A 490 -6.00 3.35 -6.17
C ILE A 490 -7.19 2.48 -6.62
N VAL A 491 -8.26 2.46 -5.82
CA VAL A 491 -9.51 1.81 -6.23
C VAL A 491 -10.09 2.56 -7.41
N TYR A 492 -10.32 1.87 -8.52
CA TYR A 492 -10.90 2.41 -9.73
C TYR A 492 -12.39 2.74 -9.53
N ALA A 493 -12.82 3.86 -10.12
CA ALA A 493 -14.22 4.26 -10.28
C ALA A 493 -15.10 4.08 -9.02
N ALA A 494 -14.62 4.55 -7.86
CA ALA A 494 -15.33 4.36 -6.60
C ALA A 494 -16.62 5.18 -6.43
N GLY A 495 -17.04 5.97 -7.42
CA GLY A 495 -18.36 6.59 -7.38
C GLY A 495 -18.84 7.18 -8.71
N ASP A 496 -18.67 6.47 -9.82
CA ASP A 496 -19.03 6.97 -11.17
C ASP A 496 -20.55 6.93 -11.46
N GLY A 497 -21.39 7.35 -10.50
CA GLY A 497 -22.82 7.59 -10.73
C GLY A 497 -23.65 6.35 -11.11
N GLY A 498 -23.24 5.14 -10.72
CA GLY A 498 -23.92 3.89 -11.05
C GLY A 498 -23.04 2.83 -11.74
N GLY A 499 -21.72 3.07 -11.82
CA GLY A 499 -20.75 2.06 -12.26
C GLY A 499 -20.68 0.84 -11.33
N SER A 500 -20.27 -0.31 -11.87
CA SER A 500 -20.23 -1.57 -11.13
C SER A 500 -19.09 -1.68 -10.11
N PHE A 501 -18.16 -0.71 -10.07
CA PHE A 501 -17.00 -0.69 -9.16
C PHE A 501 -17.19 0.24 -7.94
N ASN A 502 -18.35 0.87 -7.80
CA ASN A 502 -18.56 1.95 -6.84
C ASN A 502 -18.30 1.50 -5.40
N LEU A 503 -17.72 2.41 -4.61
CA LEU A 503 -17.78 2.38 -3.14
C LEU A 503 -19.01 3.11 -2.64
N PHE A 504 -19.44 4.15 -3.35
CA PHE A 504 -20.66 4.91 -3.07
C PHE A 504 -21.29 5.45 -4.34
N ASP A 505 -22.61 5.59 -4.33
CA ASP A 505 -23.42 6.11 -5.42
C ASP A 505 -23.81 7.57 -5.18
N GLY A 506 -24.21 8.27 -6.24
CA GLY A 506 -24.74 9.63 -6.20
C GLY A 506 -23.84 10.66 -6.89
N THR A 507 -24.45 11.74 -7.37
CA THR A 507 -23.78 12.78 -8.20
C THR A 507 -23.36 14.00 -7.38
N SER A 508 -23.73 14.04 -6.11
CA SER A 508 -23.39 15.13 -5.19
C SER A 508 -23.28 14.62 -3.75
N PRO A 509 -22.51 15.31 -2.89
CA PRO A 509 -22.31 14.92 -1.49
C PRO A 509 -23.60 14.67 -0.70
N ASP A 510 -24.64 15.45 -0.95
CA ASP A 510 -25.91 15.31 -0.22
C ASP A 510 -26.71 14.07 -0.64
N SER A 511 -26.44 13.56 -1.84
CA SER A 511 -27.01 12.32 -2.38
C SER A 511 -26.14 11.09 -2.17
N TRP A 512 -24.92 11.24 -1.66
CA TRP A 512 -23.98 10.13 -1.57
C TRP A 512 -24.41 9.09 -0.55
N THR A 513 -24.51 7.84 -1.04
CA THR A 513 -24.81 6.65 -0.24
C THR A 513 -23.80 5.56 -0.56
N ALA A 514 -23.38 4.80 0.44
CA ALA A 514 -22.54 3.63 0.27
C ALA A 514 -23.21 2.67 -0.71
N HIS A 515 -22.43 2.19 -1.67
CA HIS A 515 -22.92 1.37 -2.76
C HIS A 515 -23.27 -0.03 -2.25
N ILE A 516 -24.42 -0.52 -2.67
CA ILE A 516 -24.91 -1.86 -2.35
C ILE A 516 -24.92 -2.64 -3.67
N ASP A 517 -24.13 -3.71 -3.74
CA ASP A 517 -24.16 -4.62 -4.88
C ASP A 517 -25.56 -5.27 -4.94
N PRO A 518 -26.37 -4.98 -5.97
CA PRO A 518 -27.75 -5.44 -6.05
C PRO A 518 -27.84 -6.96 -6.27
N THR A 519 -26.75 -7.61 -6.67
CA THR A 519 -26.69 -9.04 -6.97
C THR A 519 -26.16 -9.87 -5.79
N ALA A 520 -25.42 -9.25 -4.87
CA ALA A 520 -24.72 -9.97 -3.82
C ALA A 520 -25.62 -10.33 -2.62
N GLY A 521 -26.57 -9.46 -2.27
CA GLY A 521 -27.38 -9.63 -1.04
C GLY A 521 -26.54 -9.66 0.25
N GLU A 522 -25.30 -9.15 0.19
CA GLU A 522 -24.32 -9.15 1.28
C GLU A 522 -24.52 -7.96 2.22
N SER A 523 -24.11 -8.11 3.48
CA SER A 523 -24.29 -7.07 4.49
C SER A 523 -23.08 -6.13 4.59
N THR A 524 -21.89 -6.62 4.26
CA THR A 524 -20.66 -5.82 4.29
C THR A 524 -20.48 -5.02 3.00
N LEU A 525 -20.42 -3.70 3.12
CA LEU A 525 -20.26 -2.77 2.00
C LEU A 525 -18.77 -2.57 1.65
N ARG A 526 -18.46 -2.38 0.36
CA ARG A 526 -17.09 -2.09 -0.11
C ARG A 526 -16.51 -0.84 0.54
N LEU A 527 -17.32 0.21 0.73
CA LEU A 527 -16.88 1.43 1.43
C LEU A 527 -16.43 1.16 2.87
N THR A 528 -17.14 0.27 3.59
CA THR A 528 -16.77 -0.12 4.96
C THR A 528 -15.40 -0.79 4.98
N ILE A 529 -15.17 -1.73 4.07
CA ILE A 529 -13.88 -2.43 3.91
C ILE A 529 -12.78 -1.43 3.55
N PHE A 530 -13.02 -0.58 2.55
CA PHE A 530 -12.06 0.44 2.13
C PHE A 530 -11.65 1.35 3.28
N ARG A 531 -12.63 1.92 4.00
CA ARG A 531 -12.36 2.82 5.13
C ARG A 531 -11.59 2.12 6.24
N GLN A 532 -11.89 0.84 6.53
CA GLN A 532 -11.17 0.06 7.52
C GLN A 532 -9.66 0.02 7.22
N TYR A 533 -9.29 -0.29 5.97
CA TYR A 533 -7.89 -0.34 5.55
C TYR A 533 -7.28 1.06 5.40
N ALA A 534 -8.00 2.04 4.86
CA ALA A 534 -7.51 3.42 4.74
C ALA A 534 -7.14 4.00 6.11
N LEU A 535 -8.02 3.85 7.10
CA LEU A 535 -7.81 4.38 8.45
C LEU A 535 -6.68 3.65 9.20
N ALA A 536 -6.50 2.34 8.98
CA ALA A 536 -5.47 1.56 9.65
C ALA A 536 -4.08 1.67 9.00
N TYR A 537 -4.00 1.74 7.67
CA TYR A 537 -2.73 1.63 6.92
C TYR A 537 -2.31 2.93 6.22
N ALA A 538 -3.26 3.80 5.86
CA ALA A 538 -3.02 4.96 4.98
C ALA A 538 -3.19 6.32 5.67
N THR A 539 -3.09 6.38 7.00
CA THR A 539 -3.19 7.63 7.79
C THR A 539 -1.86 8.02 8.41
N HIS A 540 -0.99 8.58 7.58
CA HIS A 540 0.42 8.82 7.89
C HIS A 540 0.67 10.02 8.79
N GLY A 541 1.82 10.02 9.46
CA GLY A 541 2.27 11.11 10.30
C GLY A 541 2.95 10.63 11.58
N LYS A 542 3.42 11.58 12.37
CA LYS A 542 4.09 11.28 13.64
C LYS A 542 3.07 10.67 14.62
N PRO A 543 3.32 9.47 15.19
CA PRO A 543 2.41 8.86 16.16
C PRO A 543 2.22 9.75 17.40
N LEU A 544 0.98 9.85 17.86
CA LEU A 544 0.65 10.47 19.14
C LEU A 544 0.61 9.42 20.26
N PRO A 545 1.15 9.72 21.45
CA PRO A 545 1.05 8.83 22.61
C PRO A 545 -0.40 8.61 23.03
N PHE A 546 -0.76 7.37 23.38
CA PHE A 546 -2.07 7.06 23.93
C PHE A 546 -2.05 5.83 24.85
N THR A 547 -3.07 5.73 25.70
CA THR A 547 -3.35 4.55 26.53
C THR A 547 -4.81 4.13 26.38
N PHE A 548 -5.10 2.83 26.47
CA PHE A 548 -6.48 2.36 26.59
C PHE A 548 -7.00 2.61 28.01
N LEU A 549 -8.16 3.22 28.12
CA LEU A 549 -8.86 3.43 29.40
C LEU A 549 -9.68 2.20 29.80
N ASN A 550 -10.01 1.34 28.83
CA ASN A 550 -10.73 0.09 29.02
C ASN A 550 -9.89 -1.12 28.57
N GLU A 551 -8.63 -1.17 28.99
CA GLU A 551 -7.65 -2.19 28.56
C GLU A 551 -8.15 -3.63 28.67
N ALA A 552 -8.87 -3.97 29.74
CA ALA A 552 -9.43 -5.30 29.96
C ALA A 552 -10.40 -5.74 28.85
N ASP A 553 -11.16 -4.81 28.27
CA ASP A 553 -12.16 -5.10 27.24
C ASP A 553 -11.53 -5.33 25.86
N VAL A 554 -10.40 -4.66 25.58
CA VAL A 554 -9.71 -4.70 24.29
C VAL A 554 -8.53 -5.69 24.27
N THR A 555 -8.22 -6.32 25.41
CA THR A 555 -7.10 -7.27 25.52
C THR A 555 -7.31 -8.49 24.62
N ASN A 556 -6.33 -8.77 23.77
CA ASN A 556 -6.33 -9.82 22.75
C ASN A 556 -7.51 -9.73 21.76
N LYS A 557 -8.10 -8.55 21.59
CA LYS A 557 -9.14 -8.24 20.59
C LYS A 557 -8.53 -7.54 19.39
N LEU A 558 -9.17 -7.64 18.23
CA LEU A 558 -8.74 -6.94 17.02
C LEU A 558 -9.24 -5.49 16.99
N ALA A 559 -9.19 -4.82 18.14
CA ALA A 559 -9.52 -3.42 18.34
C ALA A 559 -8.27 -2.58 18.15
N TYR A 560 -8.27 -1.69 17.15
CA TYR A 560 -7.11 -0.90 16.77
C TYR A 560 -7.40 0.60 16.89
N PHE A 561 -6.44 1.33 17.45
CA PHE A 561 -6.47 2.78 17.52
C PHE A 561 -5.16 3.34 16.95
N ARG A 562 -5.28 4.34 16.08
CA ARG A 562 -4.15 5.02 15.45
C ARG A 562 -4.35 6.52 15.54
N ALA A 563 -3.41 7.22 16.15
CA ALA A 563 -3.40 8.67 16.27
C ALA A 563 -2.13 9.24 15.68
N VAL A 564 -2.25 10.19 14.75
CA VAL A 564 -1.11 10.80 14.07
C VAL A 564 -1.24 12.32 13.98
N ASP A 565 -0.10 12.98 14.05
CA ASP A 565 0.09 14.39 13.71
C ASP A 565 0.74 14.48 12.32
N THR A 566 0.00 15.05 11.37
CA THR A 566 0.43 15.17 9.97
C THR A 566 1.44 16.31 9.75
N SER A 567 1.67 17.19 10.73
CA SER A 567 2.60 18.33 10.61
C SER A 567 4.06 17.91 10.44
N ALA A 568 4.39 16.68 10.84
CA ALA A 568 5.71 16.09 10.69
C ALA A 568 5.93 15.45 9.30
N ILE A 569 4.89 15.32 8.48
CA ILE A 569 5.04 14.80 7.11
C ILE A 569 5.84 15.84 6.30
N PRO A 570 6.91 15.43 5.59
CA PRO A 570 7.64 16.34 4.71
C PRO A 570 6.71 16.97 3.67
N ALA A 571 7.03 18.20 3.24
CA ALA A 571 6.30 18.80 2.13
C ALA A 571 6.34 17.89 0.90
N LEU A 572 5.22 17.83 0.17
CA LEU A 572 5.15 17.11 -1.09
C LEU A 572 6.18 17.68 -2.09
N PRO A 573 7.05 16.84 -2.67
CA PRO A 573 8.06 17.29 -3.63
C PRO A 573 7.42 18.03 -4.81
N GLY A 574 7.97 19.17 -5.21
CA GLY A 574 7.42 20.02 -6.28
C GLY A 574 6.32 20.96 -5.80
N SER A 575 5.17 20.42 -5.39
CA SER A 575 3.98 21.23 -5.06
C SER A 575 4.08 21.98 -3.74
N GLY A 576 4.92 21.51 -2.81
CA GLY A 576 5.09 22.10 -1.49
C GLY A 576 3.92 21.87 -0.53
N GLY A 577 2.96 21.01 -0.90
CA GLY A 577 1.79 20.68 -0.08
C GLY A 577 2.18 20.16 1.30
N LYS A 578 1.45 20.58 2.33
CA LYS A 578 1.64 20.20 3.74
C LYS A 578 0.28 20.07 4.42
N SER A 579 0.25 19.34 5.53
CA SER A 579 -0.91 19.25 6.42
C SER A 579 -0.50 19.55 7.86
N ASP A 580 -1.42 20.09 8.64
CA ASP A 580 -1.30 20.39 10.08
C ASP A 580 -2.41 19.73 10.90
N LYS A 581 -3.02 18.67 10.34
CA LYS A 581 -4.14 17.94 10.93
C LYS A 581 -3.69 16.90 11.94
N ILE A 582 -4.54 16.67 12.93
CA ILE A 582 -4.49 15.51 13.81
C ILE A 582 -5.56 14.52 13.33
N LEU A 583 -5.16 13.28 13.08
CA LEU A 583 -6.06 12.20 12.67
C LEU A 583 -6.15 11.17 13.78
N LEU A 584 -7.36 10.91 14.28
CA LEU A 584 -7.62 9.90 15.32
C LEU A 584 -8.55 8.84 14.74
N ASN A 585 -8.04 7.63 14.58
CA ASN A 585 -8.71 6.55 13.87
C ASN A 585 -9.01 5.38 14.82
N PHE A 586 -10.28 4.98 14.86
CA PHE A 586 -10.75 3.80 15.56
C PHE A 586 -11.14 2.77 14.51
N VAL A 587 -10.62 1.56 14.63
CA VAL A 587 -10.86 0.49 13.67
C VAL A 587 -11.14 -0.81 14.43
N ASN A 588 -12.24 -1.46 14.09
CA ASN A 588 -12.58 -2.78 14.58
C ASN A 588 -12.32 -3.79 13.46
N PHE A 589 -11.41 -4.74 13.64
CA PHE A 589 -11.19 -5.85 12.71
C PHE A 589 -11.91 -7.15 13.14
N ASP A 590 -12.53 -7.17 14.32
CA ASP A 590 -13.26 -8.33 14.81
C ASP A 590 -14.59 -8.53 14.09
N LYS A 591 -15.09 -9.77 14.20
CA LYS A 591 -16.45 -10.17 13.77
C LYS A 591 -17.53 -9.81 14.80
N VAL A 592 -17.15 -9.19 15.91
CA VAL A 592 -18.04 -8.74 16.99
C VAL A 592 -17.84 -7.26 17.26
N ALA A 593 -18.82 -6.62 17.87
CA ALA A 593 -18.71 -5.23 18.26
C ALA A 593 -17.60 -5.03 19.30
N GLN A 594 -16.91 -3.90 19.22
CA GLN A 594 -15.85 -3.51 20.15
C GLN A 594 -16.11 -2.09 20.68
N THR A 595 -15.86 -1.88 21.97
CA THR A 595 -15.81 -0.54 22.55
C THR A 595 -14.36 -0.20 22.82
N ILE A 596 -13.89 0.90 22.22
CA ILE A 596 -12.53 1.38 22.34
C ILE A 596 -12.57 2.71 23.11
N SER A 597 -11.96 2.73 24.29
CA SER A 597 -11.78 3.94 25.09
C SER A 597 -10.30 4.25 25.23
N VAL A 598 -9.90 5.46 24.84
CA VAL A 598 -8.50 5.89 24.80
C VAL A 598 -8.32 7.26 25.42
N ARG A 599 -7.15 7.46 26.03
CA ARG A 599 -6.61 8.78 26.38
C ARG A 599 -5.46 9.09 25.45
N VAL A 600 -5.61 10.15 24.65
CA VAL A 600 -4.61 10.59 23.66
C VAL A 600 -3.90 11.82 24.18
N THR A 601 -2.57 11.85 24.08
CA THR A 601 -1.79 13.06 24.37
C THR A 601 -1.69 13.92 23.12
N MET A 602 -2.31 15.10 23.15
CA MET A 602 -2.30 16.04 22.03
C MET A 602 -0.98 16.83 22.01
N PRO A 603 -0.54 17.37 20.85
CA PRO A 603 0.71 18.13 20.77
C PRO A 603 0.78 19.32 21.73
N GLN A 604 -0.37 19.97 21.98
CA GLN A 604 -0.52 21.10 22.88
C GLN A 604 -1.90 21.10 23.54
N ALA A 605 -2.03 21.69 24.73
CA ALA A 605 -3.32 21.99 25.33
C ALA A 605 -4.09 23.04 24.49
N GLY A 606 -5.42 22.95 24.51
CA GLY A 606 -6.31 23.86 23.78
C GLY A 606 -7.50 23.13 23.16
N THR A 607 -8.29 23.87 22.39
CA THR A 607 -9.43 23.34 21.64
C THR A 607 -8.95 22.79 20.30
N TYR A 608 -9.44 21.62 19.91
CA TYR A 608 -9.24 21.01 18.60
C TYR A 608 -10.60 20.83 17.94
N ALA A 609 -10.84 21.56 16.85
CA ALA A 609 -12.09 21.52 16.11
C ALA A 609 -11.91 20.81 14.77
N GLY A 610 -12.99 20.22 14.26
CA GLY A 610 -12.96 19.58 12.96
C GLY A 610 -14.18 18.71 12.70
N GLU A 611 -13.94 17.61 12.01
CA GLU A 611 -14.99 16.70 11.55
C GLU A 611 -14.77 15.30 12.11
N ARG A 612 -15.86 14.61 12.40
CA ARG A 612 -15.90 13.18 12.70
C ARG A 612 -16.64 12.48 11.57
N PHE A 613 -16.06 11.40 11.06
CA PHE A 613 -16.68 10.50 10.10
C PHE A 613 -16.89 9.13 10.74
N GLY A 614 -18.13 8.74 10.99
CA GLY A 614 -18.52 7.38 11.42
C GLY A 614 -18.95 6.49 10.27
N ALA A 615 -19.49 5.31 10.57
CA ALA A 615 -19.81 4.31 9.55
C ALA A 615 -21.27 4.29 9.08
N GLN A 616 -21.95 5.43 9.16
CA GLN A 616 -23.25 5.54 8.53
C GLN A 616 -23.09 5.46 7.01
N ASN A 617 -24.10 4.92 6.34
CA ASN A 617 -24.03 4.63 4.90
C ASN A 617 -24.16 5.89 4.04
N THR A 618 -24.66 7.03 4.54
CA THR A 618 -24.71 8.27 3.77
C THR A 618 -23.65 9.27 4.23
N TYR A 619 -23.15 10.09 3.31
CA TYR A 619 -22.14 11.10 3.64
C TYR A 619 -22.59 12.02 4.78
N ASN A 620 -23.82 12.52 4.71
CA ASN A 620 -24.38 13.44 5.71
C ASN A 620 -24.61 12.79 7.07
N ALA A 621 -25.01 11.51 7.12
CA ALA A 621 -25.17 10.80 8.39
C ALA A 621 -23.82 10.37 8.99
N ALA A 622 -22.81 10.11 8.14
CA ALA A 622 -21.48 9.72 8.60
C ALA A 622 -20.74 10.90 9.22
N ARG A 623 -21.00 12.11 8.73
CA ARG A 623 -20.28 13.33 9.09
C ARG A 623 -20.93 14.09 10.24
N SER A 624 -20.14 14.47 11.23
CA SER A 624 -20.53 15.47 12.24
C SER A 624 -19.39 16.44 12.55
N THR A 625 -19.72 17.65 13.00
CA THR A 625 -18.73 18.59 13.52
C THR A 625 -18.38 18.21 14.95
N VAL A 626 -17.12 18.37 15.33
CA VAL A 626 -16.62 18.06 16.67
C VAL A 626 -15.69 19.18 17.17
N SER A 627 -15.69 19.38 18.49
CA SER A 627 -14.76 20.25 19.20
C SER A 627 -14.32 19.56 20.48
N LEU A 628 -13.01 19.35 20.65
CA LEU A 628 -12.40 18.61 21.76
C LEU A 628 -11.48 19.55 22.53
N ASN A 629 -11.64 19.63 23.85
CA ASN A 629 -10.76 20.42 24.71
C ASN A 629 -9.68 19.52 25.33
N ALA A 630 -8.41 19.80 25.03
CA ALA A 630 -7.27 19.03 25.50
C ALA A 630 -6.53 19.74 26.64
N THR A 631 -6.20 19.02 27.71
CA THR A 631 -5.53 19.56 28.90
C THR A 631 -4.31 18.79 29.42
N PRO A 632 -3.30 18.35 28.63
CA PRO A 632 -3.11 18.30 27.17
C PRO A 632 -3.60 16.99 26.55
N THR A 633 -4.40 16.21 27.29
CA THR A 633 -4.96 14.95 26.84
C THR A 633 -6.42 15.09 26.45
N VAL A 634 -6.90 14.21 25.58
CA VAL A 634 -8.32 14.04 25.28
C VAL A 634 -8.70 12.57 25.49
N ASP A 635 -9.82 12.35 26.17
CA ASP A 635 -10.40 11.04 26.35
C ASP A 635 -11.53 10.84 25.34
N LEU A 636 -11.54 9.69 24.65
CA LEU A 636 -12.51 9.35 23.62
C LEU A 636 -12.98 7.92 23.82
N THR A 637 -14.28 7.70 23.67
CA THR A 637 -14.88 6.37 23.69
C THR A 637 -15.75 6.20 22.45
N VAL A 638 -15.49 5.14 21.68
CA VAL A 638 -16.23 4.80 20.47
C VAL A 638 -16.59 3.32 20.49
N THR A 639 -17.87 3.02 20.30
CA THR A 639 -18.35 1.66 20.03
C THR A 639 -18.45 1.47 18.53
N LEU A 640 -17.88 0.37 18.04
CA LEU A 640 -17.78 0.00 16.64
C LEU A 640 -18.47 -1.35 16.44
N ALA A 641 -19.38 -1.43 15.48
CA ALA A 641 -19.88 -2.69 14.96
C ALA A 641 -18.74 -3.53 14.35
N PRO A 642 -18.97 -4.82 14.03
CA PRO A 642 -17.98 -5.63 13.33
C PRO A 642 -17.46 -4.92 12.09
N ARG A 643 -16.13 -4.92 11.90
CA ARG A 643 -15.45 -4.30 10.74
C ARG A 643 -15.60 -2.78 10.58
N GLU A 644 -16.22 -2.11 11.55
CA GLU A 644 -16.50 -0.68 11.49
C GLU A 644 -15.24 0.17 11.71
N SER A 645 -15.25 1.40 11.19
CA SER A 645 -14.21 2.39 11.45
C SER A 645 -14.73 3.82 11.58
N VAL A 646 -14.11 4.59 12.47
CA VAL A 646 -14.42 6.00 12.75
C VAL A 646 -13.12 6.82 12.68
N GLN A 647 -13.19 8.01 12.08
CA GLN A 647 -12.07 8.95 12.04
C GLN A 647 -12.49 10.32 12.55
N TYR A 648 -11.60 10.94 13.33
CA TYR A 648 -11.64 12.36 13.65
C TYR A 648 -10.54 13.06 12.85
N ILE A 649 -10.90 14.10 12.12
CA ILE A 649 -9.98 14.99 11.39
C ILE A 649 -10.02 16.33 12.10
N LEU A 650 -8.96 16.63 12.86
CA LEU A 650 -8.93 17.76 13.78
C LEU A 650 -7.86 18.77 13.38
N ARG A 651 -8.10 20.02 13.75
CA ARG A 651 -7.12 21.10 13.74
C ARG A 651 -7.22 21.84 15.07
N LYS A 652 -6.09 22.27 15.62
CA LYS A 652 -6.05 23.16 16.78
C LYS A 652 -6.59 24.55 16.42
#